data_AF-A0A7X7GA02-F1
#
_entry.id   AF-A0A7X7GA02-F1
#
_cell.length_a   1.000
_cell.length_b   1.000
_cell.length_c   1.000
_cell.angle_alpha   90.00
_cell.angle_beta   90.00
_cell.angle_gamma   90.00
#
_symmetry.space_group_name_H-M   'P 1'
#
loop_
_entity.id
_entity.type
_entity.pdbx_description
1 polymer ?
#
loop_
_entity_poly.entity_id
_entity_poly.type
_entity_poly.pdbx_seq_one_letter_code
_entity_poly.pdbx_strand_id
1 'polypeptide(L)'
;AGELVETSRLWARDVARVQPEWAEELAAHLVKRTYSEPTWSAKQGAAVATERVLLYGLPIVAGRRVLYAKVDPEHARELFIRHALVQGEWTTHHAFFARNRALLEEAEQLEHRARRRGLVADEDALVDFYDERVPPEVVSARHFDRWWKEARRATPDLLDFSLEMLVGDVEVDERAFPSVWPQGDLELALTYQFEPGAAHDGITVDIPLSVLPRVRPEGFDRLVPGLQEELVVALIRSLPKALRVPLVPAPDAARELVAWIAEHEPAWEDAVRAADMAPSFATVLSRAVRAVRGVAVPDDAWDASRLPPHLRVRFRAVETRGRAVSVVDEADDLVALQQRLAARAEDAVRTAVRSAVREAMREAASAGGGSDEAGPGGTEGDASGGSAGAPAGGRPGHAERSGARAGGGPRRPAPRATASLERDGLTAWPDDLPGGRIPEVIETVAAGMPVRAWPALVVGRSVGRGARVPAARAVGLRVLATQAEQRLAHGAGVRELLLHEAGLATARITTRWTSAESLALAANPYPTTDALVADLQRAAIDAEAVERGVDLAAVRDAETYAGLRAHLHDEGALEERTYAVARAVVGVLTAARELDADLRATTSLALLATVHDVRDQLACLVRDGFVAEAGAARLPHLVRYLRAARHRLAKAAENLHRDEALAWQLAEVVDAYDDAVAAAQAAPPDADRAERLARARWLIEELRVSLFAQQLGTPVPVSAKRIRALLA
;
A
#
# COMPACT_ATOMS: atom_id res chain seq x y z
N ALA A 1 -34.56 56.69 51.65
CA ALA A 1 -35.46 57.79 52.05
C ALA A 1 -35.01 58.26 53.42
N GLY A 2 -35.04 59.57 53.68
CA GLY A 2 -34.71 60.12 55.00
C GLY A 2 -35.79 59.81 56.05
N GLU A 3 -37.06 59.85 55.63
CA GLU A 3 -38.21 59.48 56.47
C GLU A 3 -39.32 58.78 55.66
N LEU A 4 -40.11 57.93 56.33
CA LEU A 4 -41.33 57.33 55.80
C LEU A 4 -42.52 57.91 56.57
N VAL A 5 -43.47 58.52 55.87
CA VAL A 5 -44.65 59.18 56.47
C VAL A 5 -45.91 58.56 55.89
N GLU A 6 -46.77 58.02 56.76
CA GLU A 6 -48.05 57.45 56.37
C GLU A 6 -49.15 58.50 56.48
N THR A 7 -49.81 58.80 55.36
CA THR A 7 -50.98 59.69 55.32
C THR A 7 -52.17 58.94 54.73
N SER A 8 -52.41 59.09 53.42
CA SER A 8 -53.36 58.28 52.66
C SER A 8 -52.76 56.96 52.15
N ARG A 9 -51.42 56.95 52.01
CA ARG A 9 -50.55 55.82 51.70
C ARG A 9 -49.23 56.03 52.44
N LEU A 10 -48.37 55.02 52.47
CA LEU A 10 -47.00 55.18 52.94
C LEU A 10 -46.18 55.94 51.89
N TRP A 11 -45.75 57.16 52.21
CA TRP A 11 -44.94 58.01 51.33
C TRP A 11 -43.50 58.11 51.84
N ALA A 12 -42.53 57.96 50.94
CA ALA A 12 -41.13 58.20 51.24
C ALA A 12 -40.78 59.67 50.96
N ARG A 13 -40.24 60.39 51.94
CA ARG A 13 -39.77 61.78 51.80
C ARG A 13 -38.25 61.85 51.89
N ASP A 14 -37.69 62.93 51.34
CA ASP A 14 -36.24 63.13 51.19
C ASP A 14 -35.56 61.92 50.53
N VAL A 15 -36.05 61.57 49.34
CA VAL A 15 -35.57 60.42 48.57
C VAL A 15 -34.38 60.84 47.71
N ALA A 16 -33.22 60.27 47.98
CA ALA A 16 -32.07 60.34 47.09
C ALA A 16 -31.90 59.03 46.31
N ARG A 17 -31.41 59.13 45.08
CA ARG A 17 -31.02 57.95 44.30
C ARG A 17 -29.78 57.32 44.94
N VAL A 18 -29.86 56.03 45.23
CA VAL A 18 -28.73 55.22 45.70
C VAL A 18 -28.33 54.29 44.57
N GLN A 19 -27.04 54.25 44.23
CA GLN A 19 -26.51 53.27 43.31
C GLN A 19 -26.30 51.94 44.07
N PRO A 20 -26.71 50.77 43.53
CA PRO A 20 -26.65 49.50 44.23
C PRO A 20 -25.25 49.13 44.76
N GLU A 21 -24.19 49.56 44.07
CA GLU A 21 -22.80 49.29 44.45
C GLU A 21 -22.44 49.94 45.79
N TRP A 22 -23.01 51.13 46.07
CA TRP A 22 -22.80 51.83 47.34
C TRP A 22 -23.46 51.08 48.51
N ALA A 23 -24.61 50.45 48.25
CA ALA A 23 -25.31 49.66 49.26
C ALA A 23 -24.56 48.38 49.61
N GLU A 24 -23.87 47.75 48.66
CA GLU A 24 -23.02 46.59 48.92
C GLU A 24 -21.86 46.94 49.87
N GLU A 25 -21.18 48.06 49.63
CA GLU A 25 -20.01 48.49 50.40
C GLU A 25 -20.39 48.99 51.81
N LEU A 26 -21.43 49.83 51.91
CA LEU A 26 -21.84 50.46 53.16
C LEU A 26 -22.62 49.50 54.09
N ALA A 27 -23.30 48.49 53.54
CA ALA A 27 -24.14 47.56 54.29
C ALA A 27 -23.64 46.11 54.20
N ALA A 28 -22.33 45.90 54.13
CA ALA A 28 -21.70 44.58 53.99
C ALA A 28 -22.11 43.56 55.09
N HIS A 29 -22.57 44.02 56.25
CA HIS A 29 -23.05 43.20 57.36
C HIS A 29 -24.53 42.77 57.23
N LEU A 30 -25.29 43.37 56.31
CA LEU A 30 -26.72 43.10 56.07
C LEU A 30 -26.98 42.33 54.77
N VAL A 31 -25.96 42.17 53.94
CA VAL A 31 -26.09 41.46 52.66
C VAL A 31 -25.98 39.95 52.86
N LYS A 32 -26.86 39.20 52.18
CA LYS A 32 -26.77 37.74 52.06
C LYS A 32 -26.16 37.39 50.71
N ARG A 33 -25.05 36.64 50.72
CA ARG A 33 -24.38 36.15 49.51
C ARG A 33 -24.80 34.71 49.23
N THR A 34 -25.02 34.41 47.96
CA THR A 34 -25.32 33.07 47.46
C THR A 34 -24.50 32.81 46.22
N TYR A 35 -24.00 31.58 46.07
CA TYR A 35 -23.11 31.19 44.98
C TYR A 35 -23.77 30.08 44.16
N SER A 36 -23.50 30.06 42.86
CA SER A 36 -23.85 28.94 41.98
C SER A 36 -22.86 27.79 42.13
N GLU A 37 -23.19 26.63 41.55
CA GLU A 37 -22.25 25.52 41.42
C GLU A 37 -20.96 26.00 40.72
N PRO A 38 -19.79 25.62 41.26
CA PRO A 38 -18.52 26.03 40.70
C PRO A 38 -18.31 25.38 39.34
N THR A 39 -17.66 26.11 38.43
CA THR A 39 -17.28 25.60 37.10
C THR A 39 -15.80 25.84 36.87
N TRP A 40 -15.15 24.91 36.20
CA TRP A 40 -13.76 25.09 35.79
C TRP A 40 -13.66 26.09 34.62
N SER A 41 -12.61 26.92 34.65
CA SER A 41 -12.34 27.88 33.59
C SER A 41 -10.91 27.74 33.11
N ALA A 42 -10.67 26.91 32.09
CA ALA A 42 -9.35 26.69 31.48
C ALA A 42 -8.61 28.00 31.15
N LYS A 43 -9.31 29.02 30.63
CA LYS A 43 -8.74 30.36 30.34
C LYS A 43 -8.18 31.08 31.57
N GLN A 44 -8.78 30.88 32.74
CA GLN A 44 -8.31 31.48 34.00
C GLN A 44 -7.45 30.54 34.84
N GLY A 45 -7.44 29.23 34.51
CA GLY A 45 -6.79 28.18 35.30
C GLY A 45 -7.29 28.13 36.74
N ALA A 46 -8.59 28.36 36.96
CA ALA A 46 -9.20 28.39 38.28
C ALA A 46 -10.70 28.04 38.23
N ALA A 47 -11.21 27.50 39.34
CA ALA A 47 -12.63 27.36 39.56
C ALA A 47 -13.30 28.73 39.75
N VAL A 48 -14.45 28.94 39.11
CA VAL A 48 -15.23 30.17 39.16
C VAL A 48 -16.67 29.86 39.54
N ALA A 49 -17.30 30.79 40.25
CA ALA A 49 -18.73 30.75 40.54
C ALA A 49 -19.37 32.10 40.25
N THR A 50 -20.67 32.10 39.98
CA THR A 50 -21.47 33.32 39.90
C THR A 50 -22.06 33.62 41.28
N GLU A 51 -21.73 34.79 41.81
CA GLU A 51 -22.21 35.33 43.08
C GLU A 51 -23.46 36.20 42.88
N ARG A 52 -24.46 35.98 43.73
CA ARG A 52 -25.64 36.84 43.89
C ARG A 52 -25.66 37.42 45.29
N VAL A 53 -25.83 38.73 45.38
CA VAL A 53 -25.87 39.47 46.64
C VAL A 53 -27.26 40.06 46.84
N LEU A 54 -27.89 39.71 47.97
CA LEU A 54 -29.24 40.12 48.34
C LEU A 54 -29.17 41.05 49.55
N LEU A 55 -29.85 42.19 49.50
CA LEU A 55 -30.07 43.06 50.66
C LEU A 55 -31.57 43.03 50.98
N TYR A 56 -31.94 42.50 52.15
CA TYR A 56 -33.34 42.31 52.55
C TYR A 56 -34.22 41.59 51.48
N GLY A 57 -33.64 40.62 50.77
CA GLY A 57 -34.33 39.85 49.72
C GLY A 57 -34.32 40.51 48.33
N LEU A 58 -33.82 41.74 48.20
CA LEU A 58 -33.66 42.42 46.92
C LEU A 58 -32.26 42.16 46.33
N PRO A 59 -32.16 41.71 45.06
CA PRO A 59 -30.87 41.48 44.42
C PRO A 59 -30.19 42.82 44.10
N ILE A 60 -29.11 43.12 44.82
CA ILE A 60 -28.23 44.27 44.52
C ILE A 60 -27.10 43.87 43.56
N VAL A 61 -26.70 42.58 43.57
CA VAL A 61 -25.82 41.98 42.55
C VAL A 61 -26.51 40.74 42.00
N ALA A 62 -26.86 40.76 40.72
CA ALA A 62 -27.63 39.69 40.07
C ALA A 62 -26.78 38.50 39.58
N GLY A 63 -25.47 38.69 39.41
CA GLY A 63 -24.57 37.63 38.94
C GLY A 63 -23.16 38.13 38.64
N ARG A 64 -22.34 38.29 39.68
CA ARG A 64 -20.92 38.65 39.55
C ARG A 64 -20.08 37.38 39.50
N ARG A 65 -19.27 37.21 38.47
CA ARG A 65 -18.32 36.09 38.40
C ARG A 65 -17.18 36.33 39.38
N VAL A 66 -16.97 35.38 40.29
CA VAL A 66 -15.93 35.41 41.32
C VAL A 66 -15.07 34.17 41.24
N LEU A 67 -13.82 34.28 41.71
CA LEU A 67 -12.96 33.11 41.89
C LEU A 67 -13.50 32.29 43.05
N TYR A 68 -13.76 31.01 42.80
CA TYR A 68 -14.37 30.14 43.78
C TYR A 68 -13.46 29.90 44.99
N ALA A 69 -12.14 30.00 44.80
CA ALA A 69 -11.15 29.99 45.86
C ALA A 69 -11.37 31.02 46.98
N LYS A 70 -12.14 32.11 46.74
CA LYS A 70 -12.51 33.09 47.79
C LYS A 70 -13.70 32.65 48.64
N VAL A 71 -14.43 31.64 48.18
CA VAL A 71 -15.64 31.10 48.79
C VAL A 71 -15.29 29.80 49.50
N ASP A 72 -14.71 28.87 48.74
CA ASP A 72 -14.27 27.56 49.21
C ASP A 72 -12.91 27.22 48.57
N PRO A 73 -11.80 27.45 49.28
CA PRO A 73 -10.47 27.18 48.75
C PRO A 73 -10.19 25.69 48.59
N GLU A 74 -10.75 24.84 49.45
CA GLU A 74 -10.51 23.39 49.44
C GLU A 74 -11.12 22.76 48.19
N HIS A 75 -12.40 23.03 47.94
CA HIS A 75 -13.07 22.54 46.75
C HIS A 75 -12.53 23.20 45.46
N ALA A 76 -12.11 24.48 45.52
CA ALA A 76 -11.42 25.09 44.38
C ALA A 76 -10.09 24.40 44.03
N ARG A 77 -9.37 23.86 45.02
CA ARG A 77 -8.17 23.05 44.81
C ARG A 77 -8.48 21.68 44.23
N GLU A 78 -9.50 21.00 44.73
CA GLU A 78 -9.95 19.72 44.16
C GLU A 78 -10.27 19.86 42.67
N LEU A 79 -11.07 20.88 42.31
CA LEU A 79 -11.38 21.20 40.91
C LEU A 79 -10.13 21.56 40.10
N PHE A 80 -9.16 22.23 40.71
CA PHE A 80 -7.87 22.52 40.06
C PHE A 80 -7.11 21.23 39.75
N ILE A 81 -6.96 20.31 40.71
CA ILE A 81 -6.22 19.05 40.49
C ILE A 81 -6.93 18.23 39.41
N ARG A 82 -8.24 17.99 39.56
CA ARG A 82 -9.02 17.14 38.67
C ARG A 82 -9.04 17.67 37.23
N HIS A 83 -9.49 18.92 37.03
CA HIS A 83 -9.62 19.45 35.68
C HIS A 83 -8.28 19.87 35.07
N ALA A 84 -7.40 20.53 35.83
CA ALA A 84 -6.17 21.08 35.28
C ALA A 84 -5.06 20.04 35.13
N LEU A 85 -4.77 19.28 36.19
CA LEU A 85 -3.62 18.38 36.23
C LEU A 85 -3.95 17.00 35.67
N VAL A 86 -5.14 16.47 35.94
CA VAL A 86 -5.53 15.11 35.53
C VAL A 86 -6.20 15.11 34.15
N GLN A 87 -7.32 15.83 33.98
CA GLN A 87 -8.06 15.86 32.69
C GLN A 87 -7.36 16.71 31.61
N GLY A 88 -6.34 17.48 31.98
CA GLY A 88 -5.53 18.28 31.07
C GLY A 88 -6.22 19.52 30.51
N GLU A 89 -7.26 20.02 31.17
CA GLU A 89 -7.95 21.27 30.83
C GLU A 89 -7.15 22.52 31.26
N TRP A 90 -5.85 22.51 30.99
CA TRP A 90 -4.91 23.55 31.39
C TRP A 90 -3.85 23.80 30.32
N THR A 91 -3.75 25.06 29.87
CA THR A 91 -2.70 25.47 28.96
C THR A 91 -1.45 25.84 29.74
N THR A 92 -0.43 24.97 29.67
CA THR A 92 0.83 25.15 30.41
C THR A 92 2.07 24.81 29.56
N HIS A 93 3.22 25.33 29.99
CA HIS A 93 4.53 25.05 29.39
C HIS A 93 5.43 24.26 30.35
N HIS A 94 4.87 23.65 31.39
CA HIS A 94 5.67 22.87 32.34
C HIS A 94 6.10 21.53 31.73
N ALA A 95 7.39 21.23 31.83
CA ALA A 95 7.97 20.02 31.24
C ALA A 95 7.44 18.72 31.87
N PHE A 96 7.17 18.70 33.19
CA PHE A 96 6.60 17.51 33.86
C PHE A 96 5.24 17.13 33.26
N PHE A 97 4.41 18.13 32.96
CA PHE A 97 3.08 17.91 32.42
C PHE A 97 3.14 17.25 31.05
N ALA A 98 4.05 17.70 30.17
CA ALA A 98 4.28 17.07 28.88
C ALA A 98 4.83 15.63 29.01
N ARG A 99 5.74 15.38 29.97
CA ARG A 99 6.24 14.02 30.26
C ARG A 99 5.14 13.10 30.79
N ASN A 100 4.32 13.55 31.72
CA ASN A 100 3.21 12.78 32.28
C ASN A 100 2.16 12.46 31.23
N ARG A 101 1.83 13.40 30.35
CA ARG A 101 0.92 13.15 29.22
C ARG A 101 1.48 12.07 28.28
N ALA A 102 2.77 12.13 27.95
CA ALA A 102 3.41 11.08 27.16
C ALA A 102 3.40 9.71 27.87
N LEU A 103 3.62 9.70 29.19
CA LEU A 103 3.61 8.46 29.98
C LEU A 103 2.20 7.85 30.12
N LEU A 104 1.16 8.67 30.25
CA LEU A 104 -0.23 8.21 30.20
C LEU A 104 -0.57 7.60 28.83
N GLU A 105 -0.15 8.23 27.74
CA GLU A 105 -0.32 7.69 26.38
C GLU A 105 0.43 6.35 26.20
N GLU A 106 1.62 6.21 26.79
CA GLU A 106 2.38 4.95 26.83
C GLU A 106 1.67 3.86 27.66
N ALA A 107 1.14 4.23 28.83
CA ALA A 107 0.38 3.33 29.70
C ALA A 107 -0.92 2.83 29.04
N GLU A 108 -1.66 3.72 28.36
CA GLU A 108 -2.85 3.36 27.58
C GLU A 108 -2.51 2.39 26.45
N GLN A 109 -1.39 2.60 25.75
CA GLN A 109 -0.92 1.66 24.73
C GLN A 109 -0.58 0.29 25.32
N LEU A 110 0.03 0.24 26.51
CA LEU A 110 0.29 -1.01 27.22
C LEU A 110 -1.01 -1.73 27.60
N GLU A 111 -2.02 -1.02 28.09
CA GLU A 111 -3.35 -1.58 28.37
C GLU A 111 -3.99 -2.18 27.10
N HIS A 112 -3.91 -1.48 25.97
CA HIS A 112 -4.40 -2.00 24.69
C HIS A 112 -3.65 -3.25 24.22
N ARG A 113 -2.32 -3.29 24.34
CA ARG A 113 -1.49 -4.46 23.98
C ARG A 113 -1.75 -5.63 24.93
N ALA A 114 -1.82 -5.38 26.24
CA ALA A 114 -2.10 -6.39 27.26
C ALA A 114 -3.55 -6.90 27.21
N ARG A 115 -4.44 -6.22 26.45
CA ARG A 115 -5.87 -6.54 26.31
C ARG A 115 -6.55 -6.72 27.68
N ARG A 116 -6.22 -5.86 28.65
CA ARG A 116 -6.75 -5.91 30.03
C ARG A 116 -7.27 -4.55 30.44
N ARG A 117 -8.59 -4.42 30.55
CA ARG A 117 -9.22 -3.16 30.97
C ARG A 117 -8.91 -2.81 32.42
N GLY A 118 -8.67 -1.53 32.67
CA GLY A 118 -8.39 -1.00 34.02
C GLY A 118 -7.00 -1.36 34.51
N LEU A 119 -6.05 -1.48 33.58
CA LEU A 119 -4.63 -1.59 33.90
C LEU A 119 -4.08 -0.23 34.29
N VAL A 120 -4.44 0.81 33.53
CA VAL A 120 -4.04 2.18 33.81
C VAL A 120 -4.78 2.70 35.04
N ALA A 121 -4.05 3.40 35.90
CA ALA A 121 -4.56 4.10 37.07
C ALA A 121 -5.75 5.00 36.68
N ASP A 122 -6.84 4.89 37.44
CA ASP A 122 -8.03 5.66 37.19
C ASP A 122 -7.84 7.14 37.56
N GLU A 123 -8.82 7.97 37.18
CA GLU A 123 -8.76 9.41 37.41
C GLU A 123 -8.58 9.74 38.91
N ASP A 124 -9.21 8.97 39.79
CA ASP A 124 -9.16 9.20 41.23
C ASP A 124 -7.76 8.87 41.79
N ALA A 125 -7.09 7.80 41.32
CA ALA A 125 -5.70 7.53 41.70
C ALA A 125 -4.72 8.62 41.23
N LEU A 126 -4.95 9.22 40.06
CA LEU A 126 -4.17 10.36 39.58
C LEU A 126 -4.44 11.63 40.42
N VAL A 127 -5.69 11.84 40.83
CA VAL A 127 -6.06 12.93 41.75
C VAL A 127 -5.34 12.75 43.08
N ASP A 128 -5.38 11.57 43.68
CA ASP A 128 -4.72 11.26 44.96
C ASP A 128 -3.20 11.49 44.89
N PHE A 129 -2.56 11.07 43.79
CA PHE A 129 -1.13 11.32 43.57
C PHE A 129 -0.78 12.82 43.66
N TYR A 130 -1.56 13.67 42.99
CA TYR A 130 -1.37 15.11 43.02
C TYR A 130 -1.78 15.71 44.36
N ASP A 131 -2.84 15.20 44.98
CA ASP A 131 -3.35 15.67 46.26
C ASP A 131 -2.30 15.56 47.37
N GLU A 132 -1.60 14.43 47.44
CA GLU A 132 -0.53 14.18 48.42
C GLU A 132 0.68 15.13 48.26
N ARG A 133 0.94 15.62 47.04
CA ARG A 133 2.19 16.32 46.68
C ARG A 133 2.01 17.83 46.53
N VAL A 134 0.82 18.27 46.13
CA VAL A 134 0.50 19.67 45.87
C VAL A 134 -0.05 20.31 47.16
N PRO A 135 0.55 21.38 47.69
CA PRO A 135 0.11 22.00 48.95
C PRO A 135 -1.34 22.51 48.90
N PRO A 136 -2.02 22.63 50.06
CA PRO A 136 -3.40 23.09 50.15
C PRO A 136 -3.62 24.52 49.63
N GLU A 137 -2.56 25.35 49.64
CA GLU A 137 -2.58 26.74 49.17
C GLU A 137 -2.77 26.86 47.63
N VAL A 138 -2.57 25.76 46.91
CA VAL A 138 -2.56 25.73 45.43
C VAL A 138 -3.98 25.53 44.89
N VAL A 139 -4.73 26.64 44.84
CA VAL A 139 -6.13 26.66 44.40
C VAL A 139 -6.33 27.17 42.96
N SER A 140 -5.25 27.47 42.23
CA SER A 140 -5.29 27.96 40.84
C SER A 140 -3.94 27.79 40.14
N ALA A 141 -3.92 27.91 38.81
CA ALA A 141 -2.70 27.86 38.00
C ALA A 141 -1.65 28.88 38.44
N ARG A 142 -2.06 30.09 38.86
CA ARG A 142 -1.14 31.11 39.38
C ARG A 142 -0.49 30.71 40.70
N HIS A 143 -1.26 30.07 41.59
CA HIS A 143 -0.72 29.55 42.85
C HIS A 143 0.23 28.39 42.58
N PHE A 144 -0.13 27.52 41.63
CA PHE A 144 0.69 26.40 41.20
C PHE A 144 2.04 26.89 40.63
N ASP A 145 2.02 27.82 39.67
CA ASP A 145 3.24 28.35 39.04
C ASP A 145 4.22 28.95 40.06
N ARG A 146 3.67 29.62 41.09
CA ARG A 146 4.47 30.22 42.16
C ARG A 146 5.14 29.14 43.01
N TRP A 147 4.37 28.17 43.49
CA TRP A 147 4.87 27.06 44.29
C TRP A 147 5.87 26.21 43.50
N TRP A 148 5.51 25.82 42.28
CA TRP A 148 6.30 24.93 41.43
C TRP A 148 7.68 25.51 41.10
N LYS A 149 7.80 26.84 40.97
CA LYS A 149 9.09 27.51 40.74
C LYS A 149 10.13 27.22 41.82
N GLU A 150 9.69 27.07 43.07
CA GLU A 150 10.53 26.76 44.23
C GLU A 150 10.65 25.24 44.40
N ALA A 151 9.54 24.50 44.38
CA ALA A 151 9.51 23.05 44.57
C ALA A 151 10.39 22.30 43.55
N ARG A 152 10.31 22.67 42.26
CA ARG A 152 11.09 22.02 41.20
C ARG A 152 12.60 22.19 41.32
N ARG A 153 13.09 23.15 42.13
CA ARG A 153 14.53 23.34 42.36
C ARG A 153 15.06 22.33 43.39
N ALA A 154 14.21 21.94 44.34
CA ALA A 154 14.55 20.93 45.33
C ALA A 154 14.32 19.53 44.77
N THR A 155 13.19 19.29 44.11
CA THR A 155 12.80 17.98 43.57
C THR A 155 12.15 18.17 42.19
N PRO A 156 12.95 18.16 41.11
CA PRO A 156 12.47 18.44 39.74
C PRO A 156 11.43 17.45 39.20
N ASP A 157 11.45 16.23 39.75
CA ASP A 157 10.67 15.04 39.39
C ASP A 157 9.50 14.78 40.36
N LEU A 158 9.23 15.70 41.31
CA LEU A 158 8.21 15.53 42.34
C LEU A 158 6.83 15.13 41.79
N LEU A 159 6.49 15.65 40.62
CA LEU A 159 5.19 15.46 39.96
C LEU A 159 5.28 14.58 38.72
N ASP A 160 6.42 13.95 38.46
CA ASP A 160 6.56 13.02 37.34
C ASP A 160 5.89 11.69 37.72
N PHE A 161 5.05 11.17 36.82
CA PHE A 161 4.53 9.81 36.98
C PHE A 161 5.64 8.77 36.76
N SER A 162 5.47 7.61 37.38
CA SER A 162 6.24 6.41 37.02
C SER A 162 5.32 5.41 36.33
N LEU A 163 5.87 4.60 35.43
CA LEU A 163 5.09 3.59 34.73
C LEU A 163 4.51 2.57 35.70
N GLU A 164 5.28 2.17 36.71
CA GLU A 164 4.85 1.29 37.81
C GLU A 164 3.63 1.85 38.56
N MET A 165 3.54 3.17 38.76
CA MET A 165 2.37 3.79 39.39
C MET A 165 1.14 3.75 38.48
N LEU A 166 1.33 3.87 37.17
CA LEU A 166 0.23 3.89 36.21
C LEU A 166 -0.32 2.50 35.92
N VAL A 167 0.51 1.48 35.70
CA VAL A 167 0.06 0.14 35.25
C VAL A 167 0.40 -0.99 36.21
N GLY A 168 1.05 -0.70 37.34
CA GLY A 168 1.59 -1.71 38.26
C GLY A 168 2.79 -2.45 37.65
N ASP A 169 3.03 -3.68 38.13
CA ASP A 169 4.14 -4.55 37.73
C ASP A 169 3.84 -5.32 36.42
N VAL A 170 3.11 -4.70 35.50
CA VAL A 170 2.61 -5.35 34.29
C VAL A 170 3.56 -5.08 33.14
N GLU A 171 4.50 -6.00 32.95
CA GLU A 171 5.32 -6.04 31.74
C GLU A 171 4.56 -6.71 30.59
N VAL A 172 4.42 -6.00 29.48
CA VAL A 172 3.97 -6.59 28.22
C VAL A 172 5.19 -7.16 27.52
N ASP A 173 5.17 -8.46 27.23
CA ASP A 173 6.23 -9.08 26.43
C ASP A 173 6.17 -8.54 25.00
N GLU A 174 7.15 -7.70 24.62
CA GLU A 174 7.28 -7.13 23.28
C GLU A 174 7.41 -8.23 22.20
N ARG A 175 7.85 -9.45 22.56
CA ARG A 175 7.85 -10.58 21.61
C ARG A 175 6.46 -11.13 21.37
N ALA A 176 5.58 -11.05 22.35
CA ALA A 176 4.19 -11.48 22.24
C ALA A 176 3.32 -10.42 21.53
N PHE A 177 3.55 -9.14 21.84
CA PHE A 177 2.81 -8.00 21.28
C PHE A 177 3.77 -6.96 20.67
N PRO A 178 4.41 -7.28 19.54
CA PRO A 178 5.41 -6.42 18.92
C PRO A 178 4.80 -5.12 18.40
N SER A 179 5.57 -4.03 18.45
CA SER A 179 5.19 -2.74 17.86
C SER A 179 5.30 -2.68 16.33
N VAL A 180 5.98 -3.66 15.72
CA VAL A 180 6.22 -3.72 14.27
C VAL A 180 5.92 -5.09 13.69
N TRP A 181 5.46 -5.10 12.44
CA TRP A 181 5.26 -6.28 11.61
C TRP A 181 6.34 -6.32 10.51
N PRO A 182 7.31 -7.23 10.57
CA PRO A 182 8.33 -7.34 9.54
C PRO A 182 7.79 -8.10 8.31
N GLN A 183 7.99 -7.57 7.12
CA GLN A 183 7.69 -8.28 5.86
C GLN A 183 8.73 -7.94 4.79
N GLY A 184 9.59 -8.90 4.44
CA GLY A 184 10.76 -8.65 3.60
C GLY A 184 11.68 -7.60 4.21
N ASP A 185 11.84 -6.46 3.52
CA ASP A 185 12.59 -5.27 3.95
C ASP A 185 11.71 -4.16 4.54
N LEU A 186 10.42 -4.43 4.77
CA LEU A 186 9.46 -3.51 5.36
C LEU A 186 9.30 -3.77 6.86
N GLU A 187 9.12 -2.70 7.63
CA GLU A 187 8.75 -2.73 9.05
C GLU A 187 7.48 -1.90 9.20
N LEU A 188 6.33 -2.58 9.25
CA LEU A 188 5.01 -1.94 9.28
C LEU A 188 4.60 -1.72 10.73
N ALA A 189 4.15 -0.52 11.10
CA ALA A 189 3.78 -0.25 12.49
C ALA A 189 2.47 -0.96 12.86
N LEU A 190 2.40 -1.50 14.08
CA LEU A 190 1.23 -2.15 14.63
C LEU A 190 0.54 -1.25 15.65
N THR A 191 -0.76 -1.03 15.45
CA THR A 191 -1.64 -0.38 16.43
C THR A 191 -2.55 -1.43 17.04
N TYR A 192 -2.62 -1.44 18.37
CA TYR A 192 -3.47 -2.33 19.15
C TYR A 192 -4.62 -1.53 19.72
N GLN A 193 -5.83 -2.07 19.64
CA GLN A 193 -7.00 -1.51 20.30
C GLN A 193 -7.73 -2.63 21.03
N PHE A 194 -8.08 -2.39 22.29
CA PHE A 194 -8.83 -3.33 23.12
C PHE A 194 -10.17 -2.74 23.53
N GLU A 195 -11.15 -2.89 22.64
CA GLU A 195 -12.52 -2.46 22.87
C GLU A 195 -13.49 -3.58 22.51
N PRO A 196 -13.67 -4.58 23.40
CA PRO A 196 -14.50 -5.74 23.10
C PRO A 196 -15.87 -5.36 22.52
N GLY A 197 -16.15 -5.85 21.31
CA GLY A 197 -17.40 -5.60 20.58
C GLY A 197 -17.41 -4.36 19.68
N ALA A 198 -16.36 -3.53 19.71
CA ALA A 198 -16.17 -2.45 18.75
C ALA A 198 -15.67 -2.98 17.40
N ALA A 199 -16.00 -2.27 16.32
CA ALA A 199 -15.55 -2.65 14.96
C ALA A 199 -14.03 -2.51 14.75
N HIS A 200 -13.36 -1.74 15.61
CA HIS A 200 -11.93 -1.45 15.52
C HIS A 200 -11.09 -2.23 16.55
N ASP A 201 -11.70 -3.13 17.33
CA ASP A 201 -10.98 -4.01 18.26
C ASP A 201 -10.03 -4.94 17.49
N GLY A 202 -8.85 -5.18 18.06
CA GLY A 202 -7.85 -6.08 17.51
C GLY A 202 -6.58 -5.36 17.08
N ILE A 203 -6.01 -5.80 15.96
CA ILE A 203 -4.73 -5.32 15.44
C ILE A 203 -4.94 -4.61 14.12
N THR A 204 -4.39 -3.40 14.04
CA THR A 204 -4.31 -2.63 12.80
C THR A 204 -2.85 -2.47 12.36
N VAL A 205 -2.57 -2.78 11.11
CA VAL A 205 -1.26 -2.58 10.47
C VAL A 205 -1.29 -1.25 9.72
N ASP A 206 -0.40 -0.34 10.08
CA ASP A 206 -0.23 0.95 9.42
C ASP A 206 0.72 0.84 8.25
N ILE A 207 0.20 1.09 7.05
CA ILE A 207 0.90 0.92 5.79
C ILE A 207 1.03 2.27 5.08
N PRO A 208 2.24 2.84 4.96
CA PRO A 208 2.45 4.03 4.15
C PRO A 208 2.06 3.80 2.69
N LEU A 209 1.35 4.76 2.08
CA LEU A 209 0.92 4.67 0.67
C LEU A 209 2.06 4.34 -0.30
N SER A 210 3.28 4.80 -0.02
CA SER A 210 4.47 4.56 -0.85
C SER A 210 4.99 3.12 -0.82
N VAL A 211 4.57 2.30 0.14
CA VAL A 211 4.94 0.88 0.21
C VAL A 211 3.74 -0.06 0.06
N LEU A 212 2.51 0.46 0.11
CA LEU A 212 1.27 -0.31 0.00
C LEU A 212 1.26 -1.34 -1.15
N PRO A 213 1.70 -1.03 -2.38
CA PRO A 213 1.69 -1.99 -3.50
C PRO A 213 2.68 -3.16 -3.33
N ARG A 214 3.64 -3.02 -2.41
CA ARG A 214 4.66 -4.03 -2.12
C ARG A 214 4.28 -4.93 -0.94
N VAL A 215 3.30 -4.53 -0.12
CA VAL A 215 2.81 -5.35 0.98
C VAL A 215 2.06 -6.54 0.42
N ARG A 216 2.35 -7.71 0.97
CA ARG A 216 1.80 -8.99 0.56
C ARG A 216 0.77 -9.46 1.59
N PRO A 217 -0.37 -10.04 1.17
CA PRO A 217 -1.38 -10.54 2.09
C PRO A 217 -0.92 -11.77 2.88
N GLU A 218 0.05 -12.52 2.36
CA GLU A 218 0.58 -13.72 3.01
C GLU A 218 1.24 -13.41 4.36
N GLY A 219 1.07 -14.32 5.33
CA GLY A 219 1.64 -14.23 6.67
C GLY A 219 0.77 -13.54 7.71
N PHE A 220 -0.12 -12.62 7.32
CA PHE A 220 -1.03 -11.93 8.25
C PHE A 220 -2.07 -12.88 8.90
N ASP A 221 -2.29 -14.05 8.31
CA ASP A 221 -3.12 -15.13 8.84
C ASP A 221 -2.57 -15.77 10.12
N ARG A 222 -1.28 -15.56 10.44
CA ARG A 222 -0.62 -16.06 11.66
C ARG A 222 -0.89 -15.20 12.89
N LEU A 223 -1.32 -13.94 12.68
CA LEU A 223 -1.45 -12.93 13.73
C LEU A 223 -0.13 -12.74 14.53
N VAL A 224 -0.17 -12.00 15.64
CA VAL A 224 0.98 -11.83 16.54
C VAL A 224 1.00 -12.95 17.59
N PRO A 225 2.18 -13.31 18.15
CA PRO A 225 2.29 -14.47 19.04
C PRO A 225 1.35 -14.42 20.25
N GLY A 226 1.14 -13.25 20.84
CA GLY A 226 0.26 -13.05 22.01
C GLY A 226 -1.22 -13.34 21.76
N LEU A 227 -1.66 -13.44 20.50
CA LEU A 227 -3.03 -13.77 20.12
C LEU A 227 -3.16 -15.15 19.45
N GLN A 228 -2.07 -15.89 19.28
CA GLN A 228 -2.10 -17.16 18.56
C GLN A 228 -2.94 -18.23 19.27
N GLU A 229 -2.88 -18.31 20.60
CA GLU A 229 -3.72 -19.28 21.33
C GLU A 229 -5.22 -19.00 21.10
N GLU A 230 -5.63 -17.73 21.18
CA GLU A 230 -7.01 -17.32 20.96
C GLU A 230 -7.44 -17.58 19.51
N LEU A 231 -6.57 -17.25 18.54
CA LEU A 231 -6.77 -17.56 17.13
C LEU A 231 -6.99 -19.06 16.91
N VAL A 232 -6.13 -19.92 17.45
CA VAL A 232 -6.25 -21.37 17.29
C VAL A 232 -7.52 -21.90 17.96
N VAL A 233 -7.92 -21.39 19.12
CA VAL A 233 -9.21 -21.75 19.74
C VAL A 233 -10.38 -21.39 18.82
N ALA A 234 -10.37 -20.20 18.21
CA ALA A 234 -11.43 -19.76 17.31
C ALA A 234 -11.47 -20.62 16.02
N LEU A 235 -10.31 -20.95 15.45
CA LEU A 235 -10.19 -21.84 14.30
C LEU A 235 -10.67 -23.27 14.61
N ILE A 236 -10.31 -23.84 15.76
CA ILE A 236 -10.83 -25.14 16.20
C ILE A 236 -12.36 -25.11 16.32
N ARG A 237 -12.92 -23.99 16.80
CA ARG A 237 -14.38 -23.83 16.91
C ARG A 237 -15.06 -23.70 15.54
N SER A 238 -14.40 -23.13 14.53
CA SER A 238 -14.95 -22.99 13.18
C SER A 238 -14.98 -24.30 12.40
N LEU A 239 -14.15 -25.29 12.77
CA LEU A 239 -14.10 -26.61 12.13
C LEU A 239 -15.45 -27.35 12.11
N PRO A 240 -15.69 -28.18 11.08
CA PRO A 240 -16.78 -29.15 11.08
C PRO A 240 -16.76 -30.07 12.30
N LYS A 241 -17.94 -30.49 12.77
CA LYS A 241 -18.12 -31.26 14.00
C LYS A 241 -17.21 -32.50 14.08
N ALA A 242 -17.05 -33.24 12.98
CA ALA A 242 -16.24 -34.45 12.92
C ALA A 242 -14.75 -34.19 13.20
N LEU A 243 -14.21 -33.07 12.72
CA LEU A 243 -12.81 -32.67 12.90
C LEU A 243 -12.57 -31.98 14.25
N ARG A 244 -13.60 -31.35 14.82
CA ARG A 244 -13.52 -30.63 16.09
C ARG A 244 -13.52 -31.53 17.31
N VAL A 245 -14.27 -32.64 17.30
CA VAL A 245 -14.44 -33.54 18.47
C VAL A 245 -13.10 -34.02 19.08
N PRO A 246 -12.10 -34.45 18.29
CA PRO A 246 -10.79 -34.86 18.81
C PRO A 246 -9.96 -33.73 19.43
N LEU A 247 -10.34 -32.47 19.20
CA LEU A 247 -9.61 -31.28 19.64
C LEU A 247 -10.26 -30.63 20.87
N VAL A 248 -11.25 -31.30 21.48
CA VAL A 248 -11.92 -30.83 22.70
C VAL A 248 -11.19 -31.38 23.93
N PRO A 249 -10.86 -30.55 24.94
CA PRO A 249 -11.17 -29.12 25.08
C PRO A 249 -10.33 -28.22 24.16
N ALA A 250 -10.99 -27.31 23.43
CA ALA A 250 -10.33 -26.43 22.47
C ALA A 250 -9.20 -25.56 23.07
N PRO A 251 -9.33 -24.99 24.29
CA PRO A 251 -8.24 -24.24 24.92
C PRO A 251 -7.00 -25.08 25.23
N ASP A 252 -7.19 -26.35 25.59
CA ASP A 252 -6.08 -27.25 25.92
C ASP A 252 -5.35 -27.68 24.65
N ALA A 253 -6.12 -28.06 23.62
CA ALA A 253 -5.57 -28.32 22.30
C ALA A 253 -4.83 -27.10 21.74
N ALA A 254 -5.41 -25.90 21.82
CA ALA A 254 -4.75 -24.69 21.32
C ALA A 254 -3.39 -24.44 21.98
N ARG A 255 -3.30 -24.53 23.32
CA ARG A 255 -2.03 -24.38 24.05
C ARG A 255 -0.98 -25.37 23.60
N GLU A 256 -1.34 -26.66 23.48
CA GLU A 256 -0.40 -27.69 23.03
C GLU A 256 0.05 -27.47 21.57
N LEU A 257 -0.86 -27.03 20.70
CA LEU A 257 -0.56 -26.76 19.29
C LEU A 257 0.36 -25.54 19.12
N VAL A 258 0.08 -24.44 19.83
CA VAL A 258 0.92 -23.24 19.80
C VAL A 258 2.31 -23.54 20.37
N ALA A 259 2.40 -24.30 21.46
CA ALA A 259 3.68 -24.74 22.01
C ALA A 259 4.48 -25.58 21.00
N TRP A 260 3.82 -26.52 20.31
CA TRP A 260 4.46 -27.33 19.27
C TRP A 260 4.96 -26.46 18.10
N ILE A 261 4.16 -25.50 17.64
CA ILE A 261 4.53 -24.57 16.57
C ILE A 261 5.76 -23.74 16.97
N ALA A 262 5.77 -23.20 18.20
CA ALA A 262 6.90 -22.42 18.70
C ALA A 262 8.22 -23.22 18.79
N GLU A 263 8.14 -24.54 19.00
CA GLU A 263 9.31 -25.42 19.08
C GLU A 263 9.80 -25.91 17.71
N HIS A 264 8.90 -26.12 16.74
CA HIS A 264 9.21 -26.84 15.49
C HIS A 264 9.19 -25.96 14.23
N GLU A 265 8.55 -24.81 14.25
CA GLU A 265 8.50 -23.88 13.13
C GLU A 265 9.49 -22.72 13.37
N PRO A 266 9.91 -22.00 12.31
CA PRO A 266 10.74 -20.81 12.47
C PRO A 266 10.12 -19.79 13.41
N ALA A 267 10.96 -18.96 14.04
CA ALA A 267 10.49 -17.86 14.88
C ALA A 267 9.47 -16.99 14.12
N TRP A 268 8.50 -16.43 14.84
CA TRP A 268 7.42 -15.65 14.24
C TRP A 268 7.94 -14.59 13.29
N GLU A 269 8.95 -13.82 13.70
CA GLU A 269 9.57 -12.77 12.89
C GLU A 269 10.13 -13.30 11.56
N ASP A 270 10.80 -14.45 11.57
CA ASP A 270 11.37 -15.06 10.36
C ASP A 270 10.26 -15.57 9.44
N ALA A 271 9.22 -16.17 10.02
CA ALA A 271 8.08 -16.70 9.28
C ALA A 271 7.29 -15.60 8.57
N VAL A 272 6.99 -14.48 9.25
CA VAL A 272 6.26 -13.36 8.63
C VAL A 272 7.13 -12.52 7.70
N ARG A 273 8.45 -12.45 7.96
CA ARG A 273 9.39 -11.76 7.07
C ARG A 273 9.52 -12.47 5.72
N ALA A 274 9.54 -13.80 5.72
CA ALA A 274 9.60 -14.65 4.53
C ALA A 274 8.21 -15.10 4.04
N ALA A 275 7.21 -14.21 4.10
CA ALA A 275 5.80 -14.52 3.82
C ALA A 275 5.53 -15.23 2.49
N ASP A 276 6.34 -15.02 1.46
CA ASP A 276 6.20 -15.66 0.14
C ASP A 276 6.70 -17.11 0.08
N MET A 277 7.62 -17.47 0.97
CA MET A 277 8.20 -18.81 1.04
C MET A 277 7.63 -19.61 2.22
N ALA A 278 7.07 -18.92 3.21
CA ALA A 278 6.47 -19.55 4.36
C ALA A 278 5.14 -20.23 4.00
N PRO A 279 4.87 -21.44 4.53
CA PRO A 279 3.56 -22.05 4.40
C PRO A 279 2.48 -21.17 5.06
N SER A 280 1.23 -21.30 4.63
CA SER A 280 0.11 -20.64 5.32
C SER A 280 0.01 -21.13 6.77
N PHE A 281 -0.61 -20.33 7.64
CA PHE A 281 -0.86 -20.73 9.02
C PHE A 281 -1.77 -21.95 9.11
N ALA A 282 -2.76 -22.06 8.21
CA ALA A 282 -3.61 -23.24 8.07
C ALA A 282 -2.79 -24.51 7.84
N THR A 283 -1.83 -24.49 6.90
CA THR A 283 -0.93 -25.62 6.64
C THR A 283 -0.05 -25.96 7.85
N VAL A 284 0.48 -24.95 8.54
CA VAL A 284 1.26 -25.16 9.77
C VAL A 284 0.40 -25.78 10.88
N LEU A 285 -0.81 -25.27 11.07
CA LEU A 285 -1.73 -25.76 12.08
C LEU A 285 -2.18 -27.20 11.78
N SER A 286 -2.46 -27.54 10.52
CA SER A 286 -2.76 -28.92 10.11
C SER A 286 -1.62 -29.88 10.44
N ARG A 287 -0.36 -29.47 10.24
CA ARG A 287 0.82 -30.27 10.65
C ARG A 287 0.90 -30.42 12.16
N ALA A 288 0.72 -29.34 12.91
CA ALA A 288 0.73 -29.36 14.37
C ALA A 288 -0.35 -30.29 14.93
N VAL A 289 -1.57 -30.21 14.39
CA VAL A 289 -2.70 -31.08 14.78
C VAL A 289 -2.38 -32.54 14.50
N ARG A 290 -1.79 -32.84 13.36
CA ARG A 290 -1.36 -34.21 13.03
C ARG A 290 -0.28 -34.71 13.98
N ALA A 291 0.68 -33.88 14.35
CA ALA A 291 1.79 -34.24 15.22
C ALA A 291 1.35 -34.46 16.68
N VAL A 292 0.55 -33.54 17.22
CA VAL A 292 0.15 -33.51 18.64
C VAL A 292 -1.07 -34.40 18.91
N ARG A 293 -2.05 -34.41 18.00
CA ARG A 293 -3.35 -35.09 18.21
C ARG A 293 -3.56 -36.30 17.29
N GLY A 294 -2.69 -36.53 16.30
CA GLY A 294 -2.81 -37.67 15.38
C GLY A 294 -3.97 -37.55 14.38
N VAL A 295 -4.56 -36.37 14.24
CA VAL A 295 -5.72 -36.13 13.36
C VAL A 295 -5.28 -35.43 12.08
N ALA A 296 -5.76 -35.92 10.93
CA ALA A 296 -5.55 -35.24 9.65
C ALA A 296 -6.68 -34.23 9.43
N VAL A 297 -6.33 -32.94 9.45
CA VAL A 297 -7.24 -31.84 9.09
C VAL A 297 -6.79 -31.30 7.73
N PRO A 298 -7.66 -31.28 6.70
CA PRO A 298 -7.38 -30.60 5.44
C PRO A 298 -7.21 -29.09 5.63
N ASP A 299 -6.31 -28.47 4.86
CA ASP A 299 -6.00 -27.03 5.01
C ASP A 299 -7.21 -26.12 4.70
N ASP A 300 -8.10 -26.57 3.81
CA ASP A 300 -9.35 -25.89 3.43
C ASP A 300 -10.47 -26.05 4.46
N ALA A 301 -10.28 -26.91 5.49
CA ALA A 301 -11.26 -27.05 6.57
C ALA A 301 -11.21 -25.88 7.57
N TRP A 302 -10.12 -25.11 7.59
CA TRP A 302 -9.93 -23.96 8.46
C TRP A 302 -10.66 -22.73 7.91
N ASP A 303 -11.85 -22.45 8.44
CA ASP A 303 -12.67 -21.33 8.00
C ASP A 303 -12.33 -20.03 8.74
N ALA A 304 -11.48 -19.20 8.12
CA ALA A 304 -11.09 -17.89 8.62
C ALA A 304 -12.22 -16.84 8.56
N SER A 305 -13.25 -17.05 7.73
CA SER A 305 -14.37 -16.10 7.61
C SER A 305 -15.25 -16.07 8.86
N ARG A 306 -15.20 -17.13 9.66
CA ARG A 306 -15.92 -17.28 10.93
C ARG A 306 -15.16 -16.78 12.15
N LEU A 307 -13.97 -16.22 11.94
CA LEU A 307 -13.20 -15.61 13.02
C LEU A 307 -13.90 -14.34 13.55
N PRO A 308 -13.89 -14.12 14.87
CA PRO A 308 -14.23 -12.83 15.45
C PRO A 308 -13.44 -11.68 14.80
N PRO A 309 -14.01 -10.47 14.68
CA PRO A 309 -13.34 -9.33 14.05
C PRO A 309 -11.95 -9.02 14.63
N HIS A 310 -11.80 -9.11 15.95
CA HIS A 310 -10.55 -8.79 16.64
C HIS A 310 -9.42 -9.81 16.43
N LEU A 311 -9.74 -10.99 15.85
CA LEU A 311 -8.76 -12.00 15.43
C LEU A 311 -8.46 -11.91 13.93
N ARG A 312 -8.84 -10.81 13.29
CA ARG A 312 -8.51 -10.50 11.91
C ARG A 312 -7.67 -9.23 11.90
N VAL A 313 -6.58 -9.26 11.13
CA VAL A 313 -5.75 -8.07 10.95
C VAL A 313 -6.50 -7.06 10.10
N ARG A 314 -6.54 -5.82 10.56
CA ARG A 314 -7.03 -4.67 9.80
C ARG A 314 -5.86 -3.93 9.17
N PHE A 315 -6.06 -3.40 7.97
CA PHE A 315 -5.04 -2.66 7.23
C PHE A 315 -5.44 -1.20 7.12
N ARG A 316 -4.55 -0.31 7.51
CA ARG A 316 -4.77 1.14 7.48
C ARG A 316 -3.74 1.80 6.60
N ALA A 317 -4.20 2.37 5.48
CA ALA A 317 -3.34 3.11 4.59
C ALA A 317 -3.12 4.52 5.13
N VAL A 318 -1.85 4.89 5.33
CA VAL A 318 -1.47 6.19 5.89
C VAL A 318 -0.66 7.02 4.90
N GLU A 319 -0.84 8.33 4.95
CA GLU A 319 -0.04 9.30 4.23
C GLU A 319 0.69 10.19 5.22
N THR A 320 2.00 10.36 5.03
CA THR A 320 2.83 11.22 5.88
C THR A 320 3.12 12.53 5.15
N ARG A 321 2.71 13.66 5.74
CA ARG A 321 3.05 15.00 5.27
C ARG A 321 3.78 15.77 6.38
N GLY A 322 5.09 15.87 6.26
CA GLY A 322 5.93 16.43 7.33
C GLY A 322 5.93 15.51 8.55
N ARG A 323 5.50 16.03 9.71
CA ARG A 323 5.33 15.23 10.94
C ARG A 323 3.91 14.68 11.14
N ALA A 324 2.95 15.09 10.31
CA ALA A 324 1.57 14.64 10.42
C ALA A 324 1.38 13.34 9.64
N VAL A 325 0.82 12.32 10.29
CA VAL A 325 0.34 11.09 9.68
C VAL A 325 -1.18 11.20 9.59
N SER A 326 -1.73 11.04 8.40
CA SER A 326 -3.18 11.03 8.18
C SER A 326 -3.64 9.70 7.61
N VAL A 327 -4.73 9.18 8.14
CA VAL A 327 -5.39 7.97 7.64
C VAL A 327 -6.11 8.30 6.34
N VAL A 328 -5.85 7.51 5.30
CA VAL A 328 -6.42 7.68 3.96
C VAL A 328 -7.64 6.79 3.77
N ASP A 329 -7.50 5.51 4.13
CA ASP A 329 -8.56 4.49 4.06
C ASP A 329 -8.17 3.30 4.96
N GLU A 330 -9.16 2.47 5.29
CA GLU A 330 -9.01 1.26 6.10
C GLU A 330 -9.79 0.09 5.49
N ALA A 331 -9.28 -1.14 5.65
CA ALA A 331 -9.99 -2.35 5.24
C ALA A 331 -9.54 -3.58 6.03
N ASP A 332 -10.39 -4.61 6.07
CA ASP A 332 -10.04 -5.93 6.61
C ASP A 332 -9.49 -6.88 5.50
N ASP A 333 -9.35 -6.36 4.27
CA ASP A 333 -8.80 -7.04 3.10
C ASP A 333 -7.77 -6.13 2.42
N LEU A 334 -6.50 -6.53 2.47
CA LEU A 334 -5.38 -5.80 1.91
C LEU A 334 -5.48 -5.66 0.38
N VAL A 335 -5.92 -6.69 -0.33
CA VAL A 335 -5.96 -6.67 -1.79
C VAL A 335 -7.04 -5.71 -2.26
N ALA A 336 -8.20 -5.73 -1.60
CA ALA A 336 -9.25 -4.75 -1.85
C ALA A 336 -8.78 -3.31 -1.56
N LEU A 337 -8.03 -3.10 -0.48
CA LEU A 337 -7.44 -1.80 -0.14
C LEU A 337 -6.44 -1.33 -1.21
N GLN A 338 -5.55 -2.22 -1.67
CA GLN A 338 -4.58 -1.96 -2.74
C GLN A 338 -5.26 -1.58 -4.05
N GLN A 339 -6.32 -2.29 -4.44
CA GLN A 339 -7.07 -1.97 -5.66
C GLN A 339 -7.72 -0.58 -5.59
N ARG A 340 -8.39 -0.26 -4.48
CA ARG A 340 -9.04 1.05 -4.29
C ARG A 340 -8.03 2.20 -4.30
N LEU A 341 -6.84 1.96 -3.75
CA LEU A 341 -5.81 2.98 -3.59
C LEU A 341 -4.69 2.94 -4.64
N ALA A 342 -4.77 2.06 -5.66
CA ALA A 342 -3.70 1.83 -6.63
C ALA A 342 -3.16 3.13 -7.24
N ALA A 343 -4.05 3.98 -7.76
CA ALA A 343 -3.66 5.26 -8.36
C ALA A 343 -2.97 6.21 -7.36
N ARG A 344 -3.46 6.28 -6.11
CA ARG A 344 -2.86 7.13 -5.07
C ARG A 344 -1.51 6.58 -4.59
N ALA A 345 -1.39 5.26 -4.50
CA ALA A 345 -0.15 4.59 -4.12
C ALA A 345 0.93 4.77 -5.20
N GLU A 346 0.58 4.64 -6.48
CA GLU A 346 1.46 4.97 -7.60
C GLU A 346 1.95 6.42 -7.54
N ASP A 347 1.05 7.38 -7.30
CA ASP A 347 1.40 8.80 -7.16
C ASP A 347 2.30 9.06 -5.94
N ALA A 348 2.11 8.32 -4.84
CA ALA A 348 2.95 8.40 -3.65
C ALA A 348 4.37 7.87 -3.93
N VAL A 349 4.51 6.71 -4.60
CA VAL A 349 5.81 6.16 -5.02
C VAL A 349 6.52 7.15 -5.95
N ARG A 350 5.82 7.65 -6.96
CA ARG A 350 6.31 8.66 -7.91
C ARG A 350 6.82 9.91 -7.20
N THR A 351 6.06 10.40 -6.22
CA THR A 351 6.41 11.62 -5.46
C THR A 351 7.63 11.38 -4.56
N ALA A 352 7.71 10.22 -3.91
CA ALA A 352 8.86 9.83 -3.09
C ALA A 352 10.14 9.77 -3.94
N VAL A 353 10.08 9.10 -5.09
CA VAL A 353 11.21 8.99 -6.03
C VAL A 353 11.62 10.36 -6.56
N ARG A 354 10.67 11.19 -6.99
CA ARG A 354 10.96 12.55 -7.49
C ARG A 354 11.61 13.43 -6.43
N SER A 355 11.17 13.32 -5.18
CA SER A 355 11.73 14.09 -4.06
C SER A 355 13.16 13.65 -3.76
N ALA A 356 13.41 12.34 -3.70
CA ALA A 356 14.75 11.79 -3.48
C ALA A 356 15.72 12.15 -4.60
N VAL A 357 15.29 12.09 -5.86
CA VAL A 357 16.11 12.51 -7.01
C VAL A 357 16.46 14.00 -6.92
N ARG A 358 15.49 14.86 -6.54
CA ARG A 358 15.76 16.30 -6.34
C ARG A 358 16.74 16.57 -5.20
N GLU A 359 16.63 15.82 -4.10
CA GLU A 359 17.53 15.96 -2.96
C GLU A 359 18.96 15.57 -3.34
N ALA A 360 19.13 14.43 -4.02
CA ALA A 360 20.41 14.01 -4.57
C ALA A 360 21.01 15.02 -5.57
N MET A 361 20.17 15.68 -6.39
CA MET A 361 20.62 16.75 -7.29
C MET A 361 21.09 18.01 -6.54
N ARG A 362 20.43 18.38 -5.43
CA ARG A 362 20.86 19.51 -4.59
C ARG A 362 22.18 19.21 -3.90
N GLU A 363 22.36 18.00 -3.38
CA GLU A 363 23.63 17.55 -2.80
C GLU A 363 24.77 17.59 -3.82
N ALA A 364 24.54 17.06 -5.03
CA ALA A 364 25.52 17.11 -6.12
C ALA A 364 25.86 18.53 -6.57
N ALA A 365 24.86 19.43 -6.64
CA ALA A 365 25.09 20.83 -6.99
C ALA A 365 25.86 21.58 -5.88
N SER A 366 25.58 21.27 -4.61
CA SER A 366 26.32 21.85 -3.47
C SER A 366 27.77 21.35 -3.37
N ALA A 367 28.03 20.12 -3.83
CA ALA A 367 29.38 19.55 -3.88
C ALA A 367 30.22 20.06 -5.07
N GLY A 368 29.59 20.59 -6.12
CA GLY A 368 30.25 21.11 -7.33
C GLY A 368 30.58 22.61 -7.32
N GLY A 369 30.19 23.35 -6.27
CA GLY A 369 30.30 24.82 -6.20
C GLY A 369 31.53 25.38 -5.47
N GLY A 370 32.56 24.56 -5.20
CA GLY A 370 33.69 24.93 -4.34
C GLY A 370 35.06 24.93 -5.01
N SER A 371 35.26 25.68 -6.10
CA SER A 371 36.60 26.11 -6.54
C SER A 371 36.49 27.19 -7.61
N ASP A 372 36.44 28.46 -7.19
CA ASP A 372 37.01 29.58 -7.95
C ASP A 372 36.97 30.85 -7.08
N GLU A 373 38.06 31.09 -6.35
CA GLU A 373 38.50 32.45 -6.02
C GLU A 373 39.96 32.44 -5.55
N ALA A 374 40.89 32.74 -6.47
CA ALA A 374 42.20 33.31 -6.15
C ALA A 374 42.78 33.96 -7.42
N GLY A 375 42.43 35.23 -7.64
CA GLY A 375 43.21 36.14 -8.49
C GLY A 375 44.46 36.65 -7.75
N PRO A 376 45.56 36.99 -8.44
CA PRO A 376 46.88 37.16 -7.83
C PRO A 376 47.25 38.61 -7.48
N GLY A 377 48.17 38.75 -6.53
CA GLY A 377 48.89 39.98 -6.17
C GLY A 377 48.77 40.26 -4.67
N GLY A 378 49.80 40.28 -3.84
CA GLY A 378 51.24 40.32 -4.03
C GLY A 378 51.78 41.39 -3.09
N THR A 379 52.60 41.02 -2.10
CA THR A 379 53.68 41.84 -1.54
C THR A 379 54.48 41.04 -0.51
N GLU A 380 55.81 41.10 -0.71
CA GLU A 380 56.89 41.18 0.29
C GLU A 380 57.01 40.04 1.32
N GLY A 381 58.12 39.31 1.42
CA GLY A 381 59.50 39.64 1.11
C GLY A 381 60.31 39.68 2.41
N ASP A 382 61.47 39.03 2.39
CA ASP A 382 62.51 38.98 3.41
C ASP A 382 62.26 38.20 4.72
N ALA A 383 63.22 37.43 5.26
CA ALA A 383 64.46 36.90 4.72
C ALA A 383 64.98 35.81 5.68
N SER A 384 65.75 34.85 5.13
CA SER A 384 66.92 34.13 5.69
C SER A 384 67.07 33.95 7.21
N GLY A 385 67.49 32.80 7.76
CA GLY A 385 68.10 31.62 7.15
C GLY A 385 68.98 30.89 8.19
N GLY A 386 69.08 29.56 8.04
CA GLY A 386 70.01 28.67 8.75
C GLY A 386 69.44 28.00 10.00
N SER A 387 69.80 26.79 10.38
CA SER A 387 70.69 25.76 9.84
C SER A 387 70.56 24.55 10.79
N ALA A 388 70.51 23.34 10.21
CA ALA A 388 71.02 22.06 10.73
C ALA A 388 70.51 21.47 12.07
N GLY A 389 70.24 20.16 12.01
CA GLY A 389 70.76 19.22 13.02
C GLY A 389 69.72 18.49 13.86
N ALA A 390 69.59 17.18 13.60
CA ALA A 390 69.03 16.12 14.43
C ALA A 390 69.59 16.13 15.90
N PRO A 391 69.16 15.28 16.88
CA PRO A 391 68.75 13.87 16.69
C PRO A 391 67.80 13.22 17.74
N ALA A 392 67.58 11.91 17.52
CA ALA A 392 67.45 10.79 18.48
C ALA A 392 66.26 10.76 19.46
N GLY A 393 65.67 9.61 19.85
CA GLY A 393 65.92 8.16 19.66
C GLY A 393 64.65 7.43 20.18
N GLY A 394 64.26 6.24 19.69
CA GLY A 394 64.90 4.94 19.92
C GLY A 394 64.37 4.29 21.22
N ARG A 395 63.23 3.55 21.21
CA ARG A 395 63.11 2.05 21.20
C ARG A 395 63.22 1.38 22.59
N PRO A 396 62.85 0.08 22.79
CA PRO A 396 61.94 -0.83 22.06
C PRO A 396 61.01 -1.70 22.97
N GLY A 397 60.17 -2.56 22.37
CA GLY A 397 59.76 -3.82 23.02
C GLY A 397 58.48 -4.51 22.53
N HIS A 398 58.65 -5.46 21.60
CA HIS A 398 57.90 -6.72 21.39
C HIS A 398 56.84 -6.86 20.26
N ALA A 399 57.29 -7.62 19.25
CA ALA A 399 56.61 -8.47 18.26
C ALA A 399 55.67 -9.50 18.92
N GLU A 400 54.71 -10.18 18.29
CA GLU A 400 54.12 -10.27 16.95
C GLU A 400 52.92 -11.22 17.13
N ARG A 401 51.79 -10.98 16.45
CA ARG A 401 50.99 -12.01 15.75
C ARG A 401 49.78 -11.39 15.03
N SER A 402 49.93 -11.38 13.71
CA SER A 402 48.96 -11.61 12.64
C SER A 402 47.45 -11.59 12.94
N GLY A 403 46.72 -10.79 12.13
CA GLY A 403 45.27 -10.89 11.98
C GLY A 403 44.70 -9.71 11.19
N ALA A 404 44.88 -9.71 9.87
CA ALA A 404 44.37 -8.69 8.96
C ALA A 404 42.83 -8.57 9.00
N ARG A 405 42.32 -7.35 9.15
CA ARG A 405 40.95 -6.96 8.75
C ARG A 405 41.04 -5.86 7.71
N ALA A 406 40.94 -6.26 6.44
CA ALA A 406 40.51 -5.38 5.36
C ALA A 406 38.97 -5.36 5.40
N GLY A 407 38.39 -4.22 5.81
CA GLY A 407 36.97 -3.94 5.77
C GLY A 407 36.69 -2.79 4.82
N GLY A 408 36.94 -2.98 3.53
CA GLY A 408 36.44 -2.12 2.48
C GLY A 408 34.96 -2.43 2.25
N GLY A 409 34.07 -1.72 2.95
CA GLY A 409 32.65 -1.74 2.62
C GLY A 409 32.42 -1.14 1.23
N PRO A 410 31.49 -1.67 0.40
CA PRO A 410 31.22 -1.12 -0.92
C PRO A 410 30.65 0.29 -0.76
N ARG A 411 31.43 1.27 -1.19
CA ARG A 411 31.03 2.67 -1.26
C ARG A 411 29.92 2.77 -2.32
N ARG A 412 28.67 2.92 -1.87
CA ARG A 412 27.50 3.18 -2.73
C ARG A 412 27.84 4.34 -3.68
N PRO A 413 27.73 4.19 -5.01
CA PRO A 413 27.95 5.30 -5.91
C PRO A 413 26.82 6.33 -5.69
N ALA A 414 27.20 7.58 -5.43
CA ALA A 414 26.26 8.70 -5.42
C ALA A 414 25.63 8.82 -6.83
N PRO A 415 24.31 9.04 -6.94
CA PRO A 415 23.67 9.22 -8.24
C PRO A 415 24.19 10.50 -8.90
N ARG A 416 24.89 10.34 -10.02
CA ARG A 416 25.27 11.46 -10.90
C ARG A 416 24.01 11.99 -11.58
N ALA A 417 23.80 13.29 -11.44
CA ALA A 417 22.65 14.04 -11.95
C ALA A 417 22.29 13.71 -13.40
N THR A 418 21.02 13.37 -13.66
CA THR A 418 20.41 13.31 -15.01
C THR A 418 18.89 13.19 -14.94
N ALA A 419 18.22 13.73 -15.98
CA ALA A 419 16.95 13.31 -16.57
C ALA A 419 15.74 12.98 -15.67
N SER A 420 14.63 13.73 -15.85
CA SER A 420 13.31 13.30 -15.36
C SER A 420 12.97 11.92 -15.94
N LEU A 421 12.86 10.89 -15.11
CA LEU A 421 12.41 9.53 -15.47
C LEU A 421 10.87 9.46 -15.66
N GLU A 422 10.23 10.61 -15.78
CA GLU A 422 8.82 10.76 -16.13
C GLU A 422 8.67 11.69 -17.32
N ARG A 423 8.21 11.14 -18.45
CA ARG A 423 8.10 11.82 -19.75
C ARG A 423 6.95 11.27 -20.57
N ASP A 424 6.35 12.12 -21.37
CA ASP A 424 5.19 11.80 -22.20
C ASP A 424 5.53 12.00 -23.67
N GLY A 425 4.90 11.23 -24.54
CA GLY A 425 4.99 11.44 -25.99
C GLY A 425 6.39 11.20 -26.55
N LEU A 426 7.10 10.21 -26.02
CA LEU A 426 8.36 9.75 -26.59
C LEU A 426 8.12 9.19 -27.99
N THR A 427 8.89 9.71 -28.95
CA THR A 427 8.92 9.23 -30.33
C THR A 427 10.24 8.57 -30.68
N ALA A 428 11.24 8.65 -29.80
CA ALA A 428 12.53 8.00 -29.93
C ALA A 428 13.12 7.65 -28.55
N TRP A 429 14.17 6.83 -28.52
CA TRP A 429 14.91 6.54 -27.28
C TRP A 429 15.40 7.83 -26.61
N PRO A 430 15.29 8.00 -25.28
CA PRO A 430 15.73 9.23 -24.64
C PRO A 430 17.26 9.35 -24.57
N ASP A 431 17.83 10.33 -25.29
CA ASP A 431 19.28 10.51 -25.46
C ASP A 431 20.02 11.08 -24.23
N ASP A 432 19.30 11.70 -23.30
CA ASP A 432 19.84 12.36 -22.11
C ASP A 432 19.82 11.46 -20.85
N LEU A 433 19.52 10.17 -21.02
CA LEU A 433 19.58 9.20 -19.93
C LEU A 433 21.05 8.95 -19.52
N PRO A 434 21.34 8.82 -18.22
CA PRO A 434 22.68 8.51 -17.74
C PRO A 434 23.14 7.16 -18.30
N GLY A 435 24.25 7.19 -19.05
CA GLY A 435 24.78 6.01 -19.73
C GLY A 435 23.87 5.45 -20.83
N GLY A 436 22.86 6.21 -21.28
CA GLY A 436 21.88 5.75 -22.27
C GLY A 436 20.98 4.61 -21.78
N ARG A 437 20.85 4.44 -20.45
CA ARG A 437 20.14 3.30 -19.85
C ARG A 437 18.94 3.74 -19.01
N ILE A 438 17.87 2.96 -19.10
CA ILE A 438 16.75 3.01 -18.16
C ILE A 438 17.09 2.08 -16.98
N PRO A 439 17.19 2.58 -15.74
CA PRO A 439 17.49 1.74 -14.58
C PRO A 439 16.44 0.63 -14.39
N GLU A 440 16.88 -0.54 -13.93
CA GLU A 440 15.98 -1.66 -13.62
C GLU A 440 15.13 -1.36 -12.37
N VAL A 441 15.76 -0.80 -11.34
CA VAL A 441 15.11 -0.40 -10.09
C VAL A 441 15.73 0.90 -9.59
N ILE A 442 14.90 1.74 -8.99
CA ILE A 442 15.30 2.89 -8.20
C ILE A 442 14.94 2.58 -6.76
N GLU A 443 15.93 2.67 -5.87
CA GLU A 443 15.72 2.51 -4.44
C GLU A 443 15.87 3.88 -3.76
N THR A 444 14.91 4.21 -2.91
CA THR A 444 14.94 5.38 -2.04
C THR A 444 14.38 5.03 -0.68
N VAL A 445 14.36 5.97 0.26
CA VAL A 445 13.77 5.81 1.59
C VAL A 445 12.66 6.84 1.76
N ALA A 446 11.47 6.40 2.11
CA ALA A 446 10.36 7.29 2.48
C ALA A 446 9.69 6.76 3.74
N ALA A 447 9.33 7.66 4.66
CA ALA A 447 8.79 7.29 5.98
C ALA A 447 9.63 6.23 6.71
N GLY A 448 10.97 6.29 6.59
CA GLY A 448 11.89 5.34 7.23
C GLY A 448 11.98 3.96 6.54
N MET A 449 11.16 3.69 5.52
CA MET A 449 11.14 2.40 4.83
C MET A 449 11.75 2.51 3.42
N PRO A 450 12.39 1.44 2.90
CA PRO A 450 12.84 1.42 1.52
C PRO A 450 11.63 1.49 0.59
N VAL A 451 11.63 2.47 -0.32
CA VAL A 451 10.69 2.56 -1.43
C VAL A 451 11.44 2.18 -2.69
N ARG A 452 10.92 1.17 -3.39
CA ARG A 452 11.44 0.74 -4.69
C ARG A 452 10.48 1.17 -5.77
N ALA A 453 11.05 1.53 -6.91
CA ALA A 453 10.29 1.97 -8.04
C ALA A 453 10.93 1.45 -9.32
N TRP A 454 10.10 1.14 -10.32
CA TRP A 454 10.50 0.38 -11.48
C TRP A 454 10.24 1.18 -12.75
N PRO A 455 11.24 1.92 -13.27
CA PRO A 455 11.09 2.67 -14.51
C PRO A 455 10.73 1.75 -15.68
N ALA A 456 9.84 2.18 -16.55
CA ALA A 456 9.48 1.47 -17.77
C ALA A 456 9.01 2.45 -18.85
N LEU A 457 9.29 2.09 -20.10
CA LEU A 457 8.53 2.60 -21.23
C LEU A 457 7.12 2.02 -21.17
N VAL A 458 6.10 2.87 -21.17
CA VAL A 458 4.70 2.46 -21.10
C VAL A 458 3.93 2.98 -22.30
N VAL A 459 2.94 2.22 -22.73
CA VAL A 459 2.03 2.61 -23.80
C VAL A 459 0.87 3.41 -23.22
N GLY A 460 0.69 4.64 -23.69
CA GLY A 460 -0.43 5.51 -23.35
C GLY A 460 -1.72 5.13 -24.09
N ARG A 461 -2.85 5.64 -23.59
CA ARG A 461 -4.18 5.38 -24.19
C ARG A 461 -4.47 6.25 -25.42
N SER A 462 -3.77 7.37 -25.57
CA SER A 462 -3.92 8.27 -26.71
C SER A 462 -3.06 7.83 -27.90
N VAL A 463 -3.49 8.20 -29.10
CA VAL A 463 -2.64 8.16 -30.29
C VAL A 463 -1.42 9.07 -30.08
N GLY A 464 -0.24 8.62 -30.48
CA GLY A 464 0.99 9.39 -30.38
C GLY A 464 1.00 10.56 -31.38
N ARG A 465 1.39 11.76 -30.93
CA ARG A 465 1.61 12.91 -31.83
C ARG A 465 2.94 12.73 -32.56
N GLY A 466 2.97 13.01 -33.86
CA GLY A 466 4.20 12.96 -34.67
C GLY A 466 4.61 11.55 -35.13
N ALA A 467 3.77 10.54 -34.92
CA ALA A 467 4.04 9.18 -35.37
C ALA A 467 4.04 9.07 -36.90
N ARG A 468 5.00 8.34 -37.47
CA ARG A 468 4.97 7.96 -38.90
C ARG A 468 3.78 7.04 -39.24
N VAL A 469 3.32 6.27 -38.24
CA VAL A 469 2.17 5.38 -38.33
C VAL A 469 0.98 6.05 -37.62
N PRO A 470 -0.10 6.44 -38.32
CA PRO A 470 -1.21 7.21 -37.72
C PRO A 470 -1.89 6.55 -36.51
N ALA A 471 -1.88 5.21 -36.44
CA ALA A 471 -2.46 4.43 -35.35
C ALA A 471 -1.44 3.95 -34.29
N ALA A 472 -0.22 4.50 -34.29
CA ALA A 472 0.75 4.24 -33.22
C ALA A 472 0.32 4.91 -31.91
N ARG A 473 0.51 4.22 -30.80
CA ARG A 473 0.08 4.68 -29.48
C ARG A 473 1.16 5.55 -28.85
N ALA A 474 0.77 6.53 -28.03
CA ALA A 474 1.76 7.37 -27.35
C ALA A 474 2.65 6.51 -26.45
N VAL A 475 3.94 6.79 -26.40
CA VAL A 475 4.88 6.13 -25.46
C VAL A 475 5.32 7.14 -24.41
N GLY A 476 5.47 6.70 -23.17
CA GLY A 476 6.02 7.54 -22.10
C GLY A 476 7.03 6.75 -21.26
N LEU A 477 7.97 7.45 -20.65
CA LEU A 477 8.79 6.88 -19.59
C LEU A 477 8.06 7.14 -18.27
N ARG A 478 7.83 6.08 -17.49
CA ARG A 478 7.12 6.14 -16.20
C ARG A 478 7.87 5.35 -15.15
N VAL A 479 7.70 5.77 -13.91
CA VAL A 479 8.10 5.00 -12.74
C VAL A 479 6.87 4.24 -12.24
N LEU A 480 6.95 2.91 -12.24
CA LEU A 480 5.87 2.02 -11.79
C LEU A 480 6.13 1.53 -10.37
N ALA A 481 5.05 1.13 -9.69
CA ALA A 481 5.06 0.80 -8.27
C ALA A 481 5.46 -0.65 -7.99
N THR A 482 5.43 -1.54 -8.99
CA THR A 482 5.84 -2.94 -8.86
C THR A 482 6.69 -3.43 -10.02
N GLN A 483 7.51 -4.45 -9.78
CA GLN A 483 8.31 -5.08 -10.84
C GLN A 483 7.41 -5.83 -11.86
N ALA A 484 6.30 -6.40 -11.42
CA ALA A 484 5.39 -7.12 -12.32
C ALA A 484 4.76 -6.20 -13.36
N GLU A 485 4.27 -5.03 -12.95
CA GLU A 485 3.79 -3.99 -13.87
C GLU A 485 4.86 -3.55 -14.85
N GLN A 486 6.10 -3.39 -14.37
CA GLN A 486 7.25 -3.02 -15.20
C GLN A 486 7.50 -4.06 -16.30
N ARG A 487 7.53 -5.35 -15.96
CA ARG A 487 7.75 -6.42 -16.95
C ARG A 487 6.64 -6.45 -17.99
N LEU A 488 5.38 -6.32 -17.55
CA LEU A 488 4.21 -6.34 -18.44
C LEU A 488 4.16 -5.11 -19.37
N ALA A 489 4.51 -3.92 -18.87
CA ALA A 489 4.40 -2.69 -19.64
C ALA A 489 5.62 -2.42 -20.54
N HIS A 490 6.83 -2.77 -20.08
CA HIS A 490 8.06 -2.30 -20.71
C HIS A 490 8.25 -2.80 -22.14
N GLY A 491 8.08 -4.10 -22.38
CA GLY A 491 8.24 -4.67 -23.72
C GLY A 491 7.24 -4.08 -24.72
N ALA A 492 5.99 -3.84 -24.29
CA ALA A 492 5.00 -3.17 -25.11
C ALA A 492 5.39 -1.71 -25.42
N GLY A 493 5.98 -1.00 -24.46
CA GLY A 493 6.52 0.35 -24.64
C GLY A 493 7.69 0.39 -25.62
N VAL A 494 8.64 -0.55 -25.52
CA VAL A 494 9.77 -0.68 -26.45
C VAL A 494 9.26 -0.94 -27.87
N ARG A 495 8.31 -1.88 -28.04
CA ARG A 495 7.69 -2.17 -29.34
C ARG A 495 7.03 -0.95 -29.97
N GLU A 496 6.23 -0.21 -29.20
CA GLU A 496 5.58 1.01 -29.73
C GLU A 496 6.60 2.09 -30.06
N LEU A 497 7.68 2.23 -29.30
CA LEU A 497 8.75 3.19 -29.60
C LEU A 497 9.48 2.84 -30.91
N LEU A 498 9.78 1.55 -31.11
CA LEU A 498 10.30 1.04 -32.39
C LEU A 498 9.32 1.29 -33.54
N LEU A 499 8.01 1.18 -33.30
CA LEU A 499 7.00 1.50 -34.31
C LEU A 499 6.98 3.01 -34.67
N HIS A 500 7.26 3.91 -33.73
CA HIS A 500 7.40 5.34 -34.02
C HIS A 500 8.62 5.63 -34.90
N GLU A 501 9.76 5.00 -34.62
CA GLU A 501 11.03 5.28 -35.29
C GLU A 501 11.21 4.54 -36.62
N ALA A 502 10.93 3.23 -36.63
CA ALA A 502 11.15 2.34 -37.77
C ALA A 502 9.88 2.10 -38.60
N GLY A 503 8.70 2.48 -38.09
CA GLY A 503 7.42 2.20 -38.73
C GLY A 503 7.29 2.78 -40.14
N LEU A 504 6.58 2.02 -40.97
CA LEU A 504 6.31 2.31 -42.37
C LEU A 504 4.94 2.98 -42.51
N ALA A 505 4.87 4.01 -43.37
CA ALA A 505 3.61 4.67 -43.70
C ALA A 505 2.60 3.69 -44.33
N THR A 506 1.31 3.84 -44.01
CA THR A 506 0.24 2.95 -44.48
C THR A 506 0.22 2.77 -46.00
N ALA A 507 0.43 3.84 -46.75
CA ALA A 507 0.49 3.81 -48.22
C ALA A 507 1.63 2.93 -48.75
N ARG A 508 2.76 2.86 -48.04
CA ARG A 508 3.91 2.04 -48.45
C ARG A 508 3.60 0.55 -48.43
N ILE A 509 2.76 0.12 -47.48
CA ILE A 509 2.35 -1.29 -47.31
C ILE A 509 1.15 -1.61 -48.23
N THR A 510 0.12 -0.77 -48.21
CA THR A 510 -1.15 -1.04 -48.90
C THR A 510 -1.05 -1.00 -50.42
N THR A 511 -0.18 -0.15 -51.00
CA THR A 511 -0.03 -0.03 -52.47
C THR A 511 0.57 -1.26 -53.13
N ARG A 512 1.22 -2.14 -52.38
CA ARG A 512 1.81 -3.39 -52.89
C ARG A 512 0.90 -4.60 -52.75
N TRP A 513 -0.28 -4.46 -52.15
CA TRP A 513 -1.24 -5.55 -52.07
C TRP A 513 -1.78 -5.88 -53.46
N THR A 514 -1.85 -7.17 -53.77
CA THR A 514 -2.59 -7.65 -54.93
C THR A 514 -4.09 -7.38 -54.76
N SER A 515 -4.85 -7.38 -55.85
CA SER A 515 -6.31 -7.20 -55.79
C SER A 515 -6.99 -8.25 -54.91
N ALA A 516 -6.45 -9.48 -54.88
CA ALA A 516 -6.96 -10.56 -54.02
C ALA A 516 -6.67 -10.32 -52.53
N GLU A 517 -5.46 -9.87 -52.19
CA GLU A 517 -5.09 -9.54 -50.80
C GLU A 517 -5.89 -8.33 -50.29
N SER A 518 -6.02 -7.29 -51.11
CA SER A 518 -6.82 -6.10 -50.78
C SER A 518 -8.28 -6.47 -50.50
N LEU A 519 -8.89 -7.32 -51.33
CA LEU A 519 -10.25 -7.80 -51.10
C LEU A 519 -10.39 -8.65 -49.83
N ALA A 520 -9.41 -9.50 -49.52
CA ALA A 520 -9.44 -10.31 -48.30
C ALA A 520 -9.26 -9.44 -47.04
N LEU A 521 -8.34 -8.48 -47.08
CA LEU A 521 -8.06 -7.55 -45.98
C LEU A 521 -9.19 -6.53 -45.79
N ALA A 522 -10.00 -6.24 -46.80
CA ALA A 522 -11.17 -5.35 -46.65
C ALA A 522 -12.20 -5.87 -45.64
N ALA A 523 -12.22 -7.19 -45.36
CA ALA A 523 -13.12 -7.82 -44.39
C ALA A 523 -12.55 -7.91 -42.96
N ASN A 524 -11.50 -7.13 -42.66
CA ASN A 524 -10.85 -7.14 -41.35
C ASN A 524 -11.75 -6.55 -40.24
N PRO A 525 -11.54 -6.92 -38.96
CA PRO A 525 -12.34 -6.43 -37.84
C PRO A 525 -11.88 -5.05 -37.29
N TYR A 526 -10.84 -4.44 -37.85
CA TYR A 526 -10.27 -3.20 -37.33
C TYR A 526 -11.11 -1.98 -37.75
N PRO A 527 -11.15 -0.92 -36.92
CA PRO A 527 -11.93 0.29 -37.23
C PRO A 527 -11.39 1.06 -38.44
N THR A 528 -10.10 0.94 -38.75
CA THR A 528 -9.44 1.61 -39.87
C THR A 528 -8.33 0.77 -40.47
N THR A 529 -7.98 1.01 -41.74
CA THR A 529 -6.81 0.39 -42.39
C THR A 529 -5.51 0.73 -41.66
N ASP A 530 -5.40 1.94 -41.10
CA ASP A 530 -4.23 2.35 -40.30
C ASP A 530 -4.08 1.49 -39.04
N ALA A 531 -5.18 1.15 -38.37
CA ALA A 531 -5.16 0.28 -37.19
C ALA A 531 -4.70 -1.14 -37.54
N LEU A 532 -5.22 -1.72 -38.64
CA LEU A 532 -4.74 -3.00 -39.16
C LEU A 532 -3.25 -2.95 -39.48
N VAL A 533 -2.80 -1.94 -40.22
CA VAL A 533 -1.40 -1.80 -40.63
C VAL A 533 -0.47 -1.60 -39.44
N ALA A 534 -0.88 -0.85 -38.42
CA ALA A 534 -0.13 -0.75 -37.18
C ALA A 534 0.00 -2.10 -36.47
N ASP A 535 -1.08 -2.90 -36.42
CA ASP A 535 -1.07 -4.20 -35.76
C ASP A 535 -0.24 -5.27 -36.50
N LEU A 536 -0.26 -5.23 -37.84
CA LEU A 536 0.65 -6.03 -38.68
C LEU A 536 2.11 -5.73 -38.33
N GLN A 537 2.47 -4.45 -38.20
CA GLN A 537 3.83 -4.01 -37.88
C GLN A 537 4.23 -4.35 -36.44
N ARG A 538 3.30 -4.29 -35.47
CA ARG A 538 3.55 -4.75 -34.08
C ARG A 538 3.95 -6.23 -34.06
N ALA A 539 3.16 -7.09 -34.70
CA ALA A 539 3.47 -8.51 -34.79
C ALA A 539 4.77 -8.79 -35.54
N ALA A 540 5.10 -7.96 -36.54
CA ALA A 540 6.36 -8.05 -37.26
C ALA A 540 7.57 -7.69 -36.37
N ILE A 541 7.49 -6.60 -35.60
CA ILE A 541 8.54 -6.20 -34.64
C ILE A 541 8.76 -7.31 -33.60
N ASP A 542 7.68 -7.85 -33.02
CA ASP A 542 7.77 -8.95 -32.05
C ASP A 542 8.43 -10.20 -32.66
N ALA A 543 8.12 -10.53 -33.91
CA ALA A 543 8.71 -11.67 -34.60
C ALA A 543 10.21 -11.49 -34.87
N GLU A 544 10.64 -10.31 -35.32
CA GLU A 544 12.05 -9.99 -35.54
C GLU A 544 12.85 -9.99 -34.23
N ALA A 545 12.27 -9.48 -33.15
CA ALA A 545 12.92 -9.52 -31.84
C ALA A 545 13.16 -10.96 -31.38
N VAL A 546 12.16 -11.84 -31.50
CA VAL A 546 12.26 -13.27 -31.16
C VAL A 546 13.30 -13.99 -32.04
N GLU A 547 13.32 -13.73 -33.35
CA GLU A 547 14.29 -14.36 -34.28
C GLU A 547 15.74 -14.00 -33.94
N ARG A 548 15.96 -12.80 -33.42
CA ARG A 548 17.27 -12.36 -32.92
C ARG A 548 17.57 -12.78 -31.48
N GLY A 549 16.65 -13.47 -30.81
CA GLY A 549 16.78 -13.87 -29.41
C GLY A 549 16.76 -12.69 -28.43
N VAL A 550 16.11 -11.58 -28.80
CA VAL A 550 15.99 -10.39 -27.96
C VAL A 550 14.61 -10.34 -27.31
N ASP A 551 14.58 -10.39 -25.98
CA ASP A 551 13.38 -10.10 -25.21
C ASP A 551 13.19 -8.58 -25.10
N LEU A 552 12.13 -8.04 -25.72
CA LEU A 552 11.80 -6.62 -25.66
C LEU A 552 11.57 -6.12 -24.24
N ALA A 553 11.12 -6.97 -23.30
CA ALA A 553 10.95 -6.58 -21.90
C ALA A 553 12.30 -6.42 -21.16
N ALA A 554 13.39 -6.92 -21.72
CA ALA A 554 14.76 -6.79 -21.20
C ALA A 554 15.56 -5.64 -21.84
N VAL A 555 15.05 -4.99 -22.91
CA VAL A 555 15.76 -3.92 -23.63
C VAL A 555 15.78 -2.62 -22.81
N ARG A 556 16.86 -2.40 -22.07
CA ARG A 556 17.03 -1.26 -21.15
C ARG A 556 18.08 -0.24 -21.59
N ASP A 557 18.82 -0.51 -22.65
CA ASP A 557 19.93 0.32 -23.10
C ASP A 557 19.81 0.77 -24.56
N ALA A 558 20.31 1.99 -24.80
CA ALA A 558 20.30 2.63 -26.10
C ALA A 558 21.02 1.82 -27.18
N GLU A 559 22.07 1.06 -26.82
CA GLU A 559 22.85 0.26 -27.76
C GLU A 559 22.04 -0.90 -28.33
N THR A 560 21.45 -1.72 -27.46
CA THR A 560 20.57 -2.83 -27.85
C THR A 560 19.36 -2.32 -28.62
N TYR A 561 18.75 -1.22 -28.15
CA TYR A 561 17.63 -0.57 -28.82
C TYR A 561 18.02 -0.08 -30.23
N ALA A 562 19.14 0.63 -30.36
CA ALA A 562 19.62 1.15 -31.64
C ALA A 562 19.96 0.01 -32.62
N GLY A 563 20.52 -1.09 -32.13
CA GLY A 563 20.78 -2.29 -32.93
C GLY A 563 19.50 -2.92 -33.49
N LEU A 564 18.45 -3.05 -32.67
CA LEU A 564 17.13 -3.49 -33.14
C LEU A 564 16.53 -2.52 -34.15
N ARG A 565 16.58 -1.22 -33.86
CA ARG A 565 16.06 -0.17 -34.75
C ARG A 565 16.75 -0.19 -36.12
N ALA A 566 18.07 -0.30 -36.15
CA ALA A 566 18.87 -0.36 -37.38
C ALA A 566 18.50 -1.61 -38.20
N HIS A 567 18.37 -2.78 -37.56
CA HIS A 567 17.93 -3.99 -38.24
C HIS A 567 16.51 -3.84 -38.84
N LEU A 568 15.57 -3.26 -38.09
CA LEU A 568 14.19 -3.07 -38.55
C LEU A 568 14.10 -2.08 -39.71
N HIS A 569 14.80 -0.94 -39.63
CA HIS A 569 14.70 0.16 -40.60
C HIS A 569 15.74 0.09 -41.72
N ASP A 570 17.03 0.01 -41.37
CA ASP A 570 18.15 0.17 -42.32
C ASP A 570 18.37 -1.10 -43.15
N GLU A 571 18.20 -2.28 -42.55
CA GLU A 571 18.29 -3.57 -43.26
C GLU A 571 16.94 -3.96 -43.92
N GLY A 572 15.87 -3.22 -43.65
CA GLY A 572 14.54 -3.44 -44.26
C GLY A 572 13.76 -4.64 -43.72
N ALA A 573 14.21 -5.27 -42.63
CA ALA A 573 13.59 -6.47 -42.05
C ALA A 573 12.12 -6.25 -41.68
N LEU A 574 11.76 -5.07 -41.16
CA LEU A 574 10.38 -4.74 -40.81
C LEU A 574 9.45 -4.79 -42.01
N GLU A 575 9.89 -4.28 -43.16
CA GLU A 575 9.07 -4.25 -44.37
C GLU A 575 8.78 -5.67 -44.87
N GLU A 576 9.82 -6.50 -44.99
CA GLU A 576 9.69 -7.89 -45.40
C GLU A 576 8.77 -8.68 -44.46
N ARG A 577 9.01 -8.58 -43.15
CA ARG A 577 8.20 -9.28 -42.14
C ARG A 577 6.75 -8.82 -42.14
N THR A 578 6.50 -7.52 -42.28
CA THR A 578 5.13 -6.98 -42.34
C THR A 578 4.34 -7.58 -43.50
N TYR A 579 4.96 -7.75 -44.67
CA TYR A 579 4.30 -8.44 -45.79
C TYR A 579 4.08 -9.92 -45.54
N ALA A 580 5.01 -10.61 -44.89
CA ALA A 580 4.83 -12.01 -44.50
C ALA A 580 3.64 -12.18 -43.52
N VAL A 581 3.55 -11.30 -42.52
CA VAL A 581 2.43 -11.23 -41.58
C VAL A 581 1.12 -10.92 -42.32
N ALA A 582 1.11 -9.94 -43.22
CA ALA A 582 -0.08 -9.59 -44.01
C ALA A 582 -0.62 -10.78 -44.83
N ARG A 583 0.26 -11.56 -45.47
CA ARG A 583 -0.14 -12.78 -46.19
C ARG A 583 -0.72 -13.85 -45.27
N ALA A 584 -0.16 -14.02 -44.08
CA ALA A 584 -0.71 -14.93 -43.08
C ALA A 584 -2.11 -14.47 -42.62
N VAL A 585 -2.30 -13.18 -42.39
CA VAL A 585 -3.60 -12.57 -42.04
C VAL A 585 -4.63 -12.75 -43.15
N VAL A 586 -4.26 -12.62 -44.43
CA VAL A 586 -5.14 -12.93 -45.57
C VAL A 586 -5.67 -14.36 -45.49
N GLY A 587 -4.82 -15.32 -45.09
CA GLY A 587 -5.22 -16.70 -44.84
C GLY A 587 -6.24 -16.81 -43.70
N VAL A 588 -6.01 -16.10 -42.59
CA VAL A 588 -6.92 -16.08 -41.42
C VAL A 588 -8.28 -15.50 -41.80
N LEU A 589 -8.31 -14.32 -42.42
CA LEU A 589 -9.56 -13.65 -42.83
C LEU A 589 -10.32 -14.44 -43.90
N THR A 590 -9.63 -15.19 -44.75
CA THR A 590 -10.29 -16.08 -45.71
C THR A 590 -10.96 -17.25 -45.00
N ALA A 591 -10.26 -17.94 -44.09
CA ALA A 591 -10.86 -19.01 -43.30
C ALA A 591 -12.02 -18.50 -42.40
N ALA A 592 -11.91 -17.29 -41.86
CA ALA A 592 -12.95 -16.66 -41.06
C ALA A 592 -14.21 -16.38 -41.90
N ARG A 593 -14.07 -15.84 -43.12
CA ARG A 593 -15.21 -15.61 -44.03
C ARG A 593 -15.89 -16.90 -44.46
N GLU A 594 -15.12 -17.95 -44.73
CA GLU A 594 -15.67 -19.27 -45.05
C GLU A 594 -16.48 -19.83 -43.87
N LEU A 595 -15.96 -19.71 -42.64
CA LEU A 595 -16.68 -20.13 -41.44
C LEU A 595 -17.95 -19.30 -41.21
N ASP A 596 -17.88 -17.97 -41.36
CA ASP A 596 -19.06 -17.09 -41.22
C ASP A 596 -20.15 -17.42 -42.25
N ALA A 597 -19.76 -17.73 -43.50
CA ALA A 597 -20.69 -18.17 -44.53
C ALA A 597 -21.41 -19.48 -44.15
N ASP A 598 -20.68 -20.47 -43.65
CA ASP A 598 -21.25 -21.75 -43.20
C ASP A 598 -22.14 -21.57 -41.96
N LEU A 599 -21.77 -20.68 -41.03
CA LEU A 599 -22.59 -20.32 -39.87
C LEU A 599 -23.92 -19.68 -40.28
N ARG A 600 -23.91 -18.80 -41.29
CA ARG A 600 -25.15 -18.17 -41.82
C ARG A 600 -26.02 -19.16 -42.59
N ALA A 601 -25.41 -20.12 -43.29
CA ALA A 601 -26.12 -21.16 -44.02
C ALA A 601 -26.79 -22.19 -43.09
N THR A 602 -26.28 -22.35 -41.87
CA THR A 602 -26.81 -23.31 -40.89
C THR A 602 -28.10 -22.78 -40.25
N THR A 603 -29.24 -23.37 -40.61
CA THR A 603 -30.58 -22.96 -40.14
C THR A 603 -31.25 -23.96 -39.18
N SER A 604 -30.57 -25.07 -38.86
CA SER A 604 -31.09 -26.09 -37.96
C SER A 604 -31.17 -25.60 -36.51
N LEU A 605 -32.37 -25.60 -35.93
CA LEU A 605 -32.58 -25.24 -34.52
C LEU A 605 -31.86 -26.19 -33.56
N ALA A 606 -31.64 -27.44 -33.95
CA ALA A 606 -30.93 -28.42 -33.12
C ALA A 606 -29.43 -28.10 -32.97
N LEU A 607 -28.85 -27.32 -33.89
CA LEU A 607 -27.43 -26.92 -33.86
C LEU A 607 -27.23 -25.53 -33.22
N LEU A 608 -28.27 -24.92 -32.65
CA LEU A 608 -28.21 -23.54 -32.16
C LEU A 608 -27.08 -23.33 -31.14
N ALA A 609 -26.89 -24.27 -30.21
CA ALA A 609 -25.83 -24.21 -29.21
C ALA A 609 -24.43 -24.30 -29.84
N THR A 610 -24.23 -25.23 -30.79
CA THR A 610 -22.96 -25.36 -31.53
C THR A 610 -22.68 -24.12 -32.37
N VAL A 611 -23.68 -23.56 -33.04
CA VAL A 611 -23.56 -22.32 -33.83
C VAL A 611 -23.18 -21.14 -32.94
N HIS A 612 -23.75 -21.04 -31.73
CA HIS A 612 -23.40 -20.01 -30.76
C HIS A 612 -21.94 -20.14 -30.30
N ASP A 613 -21.52 -21.31 -29.80
CA ASP A 613 -20.14 -21.52 -29.34
C ASP A 613 -19.10 -21.29 -30.46
N VAL A 614 -19.38 -21.73 -31.69
CA VAL A 614 -18.48 -21.50 -32.84
C VAL A 614 -18.42 -20.03 -33.22
N ARG A 615 -19.53 -19.29 -33.10
CA ARG A 615 -19.56 -17.83 -33.33
C ARG A 615 -18.76 -17.10 -32.26
N ASP A 616 -18.89 -17.49 -31.00
CA ASP A 616 -18.11 -16.91 -29.90
C ASP A 616 -16.61 -17.18 -30.10
N GLN A 617 -16.25 -18.41 -30.47
CA GLN A 617 -14.87 -18.75 -30.80
C GLN A 617 -14.32 -17.88 -31.94
N LEU A 618 -15.09 -17.70 -33.02
CA LEU A 618 -14.68 -16.84 -34.14
C LEU A 618 -14.45 -15.39 -33.67
N ALA A 619 -15.37 -14.84 -32.87
CA ALA A 619 -15.25 -13.49 -32.32
C ALA A 619 -14.03 -13.34 -31.37
N CYS A 620 -13.68 -14.38 -30.62
CA CYS A 620 -12.48 -14.40 -29.78
C CYS A 620 -11.18 -14.50 -30.59
N LEU A 621 -11.17 -15.25 -31.69
CA LEU A 621 -9.98 -15.46 -32.54
C LEU A 621 -9.69 -14.30 -33.49
N VAL A 622 -10.73 -13.65 -34.02
CA VAL A 622 -10.63 -12.59 -35.05
C VAL A 622 -11.36 -11.34 -34.57
N ARG A 623 -10.61 -10.46 -33.89
CA ARG A 623 -11.08 -9.18 -33.35
C ARG A 623 -10.02 -8.10 -33.52
N ASP A 624 -10.34 -6.84 -33.22
CA ASP A 624 -9.32 -5.78 -33.19
C ASP A 624 -8.14 -6.18 -32.28
N GLY A 625 -6.91 -5.99 -32.77
CA GLY A 625 -5.66 -6.35 -32.09
C GLY A 625 -5.23 -7.82 -32.17
N PHE A 626 -5.96 -8.70 -32.87
CA PHE A 626 -5.69 -10.14 -32.84
C PHE A 626 -4.32 -10.52 -33.43
N VAL A 627 -3.76 -9.71 -34.32
CA VAL A 627 -2.52 -10.05 -35.05
C VAL A 627 -1.32 -9.98 -34.12
N ALA A 628 -1.15 -8.87 -33.39
CA ALA A 628 -0.08 -8.73 -32.41
C ALA A 628 -0.28 -9.66 -31.20
N GLU A 629 -1.51 -9.86 -30.75
CA GLU A 629 -1.81 -10.76 -29.63
C GLU A 629 -1.51 -12.23 -29.94
N ALA A 630 -1.88 -12.70 -31.13
CA ALA A 630 -1.54 -14.05 -31.56
C ALA A 630 -0.03 -14.21 -31.78
N GLY A 631 0.61 -13.17 -32.32
CA GLY A 631 1.99 -13.18 -32.78
C GLY A 631 2.13 -13.88 -34.14
N ALA A 632 3.13 -13.47 -34.92
CA ALA A 632 3.30 -13.92 -36.30
C ALA A 632 3.36 -15.46 -36.45
N ALA A 633 4.03 -16.14 -35.53
CA ALA A 633 4.19 -17.60 -35.54
C ALA A 633 2.86 -18.36 -35.39
N ARG A 634 1.83 -17.76 -34.77
CA ARG A 634 0.53 -18.42 -34.54
C ARG A 634 -0.52 -18.14 -35.61
N LEU A 635 -0.29 -17.19 -36.52
CA LEU A 635 -1.26 -16.88 -37.57
C LEU A 635 -1.61 -18.10 -38.45
N PRO A 636 -0.67 -18.99 -38.84
CA PRO A 636 -1.03 -20.23 -39.54
C PRO A 636 -1.90 -21.18 -38.68
N HIS A 637 -1.72 -21.16 -37.35
CA HIS A 637 -2.53 -21.96 -36.44
C HIS A 637 -3.95 -21.39 -36.27
N LEU A 638 -4.15 -20.07 -36.35
CA LEU A 638 -5.48 -19.47 -36.41
C LEU A 638 -6.28 -20.00 -37.60
N VAL A 639 -5.65 -20.11 -38.78
CA VAL A 639 -6.29 -20.73 -39.96
C VAL A 639 -6.73 -22.15 -39.65
N ARG A 640 -5.87 -22.94 -38.98
CA ARG A 640 -6.20 -24.31 -38.56
C ARG A 640 -7.36 -24.33 -37.56
N TYR A 641 -7.39 -23.45 -36.57
CA TYR A 641 -8.47 -23.39 -35.57
C TYR A 641 -9.81 -23.05 -36.22
N LEU A 642 -9.84 -22.08 -37.13
CA LEU A 642 -11.04 -21.70 -37.88
C LEU A 642 -11.53 -22.85 -38.77
N ARG A 643 -10.62 -23.58 -39.42
CA ARG A 643 -10.96 -24.79 -40.19
C ARG A 643 -11.45 -25.93 -39.31
N ALA A 644 -10.91 -26.08 -38.10
CA ALA A 644 -11.39 -27.05 -37.12
C ALA A 644 -12.82 -26.72 -36.66
N ALA A 645 -13.10 -25.45 -36.39
CA ALA A 645 -14.44 -24.98 -36.03
C ALA A 645 -15.45 -25.19 -37.18
N ARG A 646 -15.03 -24.92 -38.42
CA ARG A 646 -15.81 -25.23 -39.63
C ARG A 646 -16.08 -26.73 -39.77
N HIS A 647 -15.09 -27.57 -39.49
CA HIS A 647 -15.26 -29.02 -39.51
C HIS A 647 -16.22 -29.51 -38.42
N ARG A 648 -16.13 -28.96 -37.21
CA ARG A 648 -17.08 -29.24 -36.12
C ARG A 648 -18.50 -28.93 -36.54
N LEU A 649 -18.74 -27.75 -37.12
CA LEU A 649 -20.07 -27.32 -37.56
C LEU A 649 -20.68 -28.32 -38.56
N ALA A 650 -19.88 -28.81 -39.51
CA ALA A 650 -20.31 -29.84 -40.45
C ALA A 650 -20.58 -31.20 -39.78
N LYS A 651 -19.72 -31.63 -38.84
CA LYS A 651 -19.84 -32.93 -38.17
C LYS A 651 -20.91 -33.00 -37.09
N ALA A 652 -21.20 -31.89 -36.41
CA ALA A 652 -22.26 -31.81 -35.41
C ALA A 652 -23.63 -32.15 -36.01
N ALA A 653 -23.86 -31.81 -37.29
CA ALA A 653 -25.07 -32.19 -38.01
C ALA A 653 -25.24 -33.71 -38.19
N GLU A 654 -24.14 -34.48 -38.22
CA GLU A 654 -24.17 -35.93 -38.36
C GLU A 654 -24.43 -36.65 -37.01
N ASN A 655 -23.91 -36.09 -35.90
CA ASN A 655 -24.05 -36.70 -34.57
C ASN A 655 -24.04 -35.63 -33.45
N LEU A 656 -25.21 -35.07 -33.18
CA LEU A 656 -25.41 -34.02 -32.20
C LEU A 656 -25.00 -34.44 -30.78
N HIS A 657 -25.40 -35.64 -30.35
CA HIS A 657 -25.13 -36.10 -28.99
C HIS A 657 -23.63 -36.22 -28.68
N ARG A 658 -22.84 -36.64 -29.67
CA ARG A 658 -21.38 -36.67 -29.52
C ARG A 658 -20.78 -35.26 -29.46
N ASP A 659 -21.28 -34.31 -30.26
CA ASP A 659 -20.82 -32.91 -30.18
C ASP A 659 -21.12 -32.32 -28.81
N GLU A 660 -22.33 -32.51 -28.29
CA GLU A 660 -22.76 -32.03 -26.97
C GLU A 660 -21.88 -32.58 -25.84
N ALA A 661 -21.57 -33.88 -25.86
CA ALA A 661 -20.70 -34.49 -24.85
C ALA A 661 -19.27 -33.88 -24.86
N LEU A 662 -18.70 -33.64 -26.04
CA LEU A 662 -17.39 -33.01 -26.18
C LEU A 662 -17.42 -31.52 -25.84
N ALA A 663 -18.52 -30.83 -26.18
CA ALA A 663 -18.74 -29.43 -25.82
C ALA A 663 -18.81 -29.24 -24.31
N TRP A 664 -19.47 -30.15 -23.59
CA TRP A 664 -19.52 -30.12 -22.13
C TRP A 664 -18.13 -30.26 -21.50
N GLN A 665 -17.31 -31.21 -21.99
CA GLN A 665 -15.92 -31.36 -21.54
C GLN A 665 -15.08 -30.09 -21.77
N LEU A 666 -15.31 -29.40 -22.89
CA LEU A 666 -14.63 -28.14 -23.19
C LEU A 666 -15.11 -26.99 -22.28
N ALA A 667 -16.42 -26.88 -22.06
CA ALA A 667 -17.01 -25.84 -21.21
C ALA A 667 -16.40 -25.85 -19.81
N GLU A 668 -16.24 -27.02 -19.17
CA GLU A 668 -15.58 -27.11 -17.86
C GLU A 668 -14.14 -26.57 -17.84
N VAL A 669 -13.43 -26.60 -18.97
CA VAL A 669 -12.06 -26.08 -19.09
C VAL A 669 -12.07 -24.57 -19.34
N VAL A 670 -13.04 -24.09 -20.12
CA VAL A 670 -13.25 -22.66 -20.37
C VAL A 670 -13.68 -21.95 -19.09
N ASP A 671 -14.65 -22.51 -18.35
CA ASP A 671 -15.10 -21.97 -17.06
C ASP A 671 -13.93 -21.86 -16.07
N ALA A 672 -13.11 -22.91 -15.95
CA ALA A 672 -11.92 -22.88 -15.09
C ALA A 672 -10.88 -21.83 -15.53
N TYR A 673 -10.77 -21.57 -16.84
CA TYR A 673 -9.90 -20.52 -17.37
C TYR A 673 -10.45 -19.13 -17.05
N ASP A 674 -11.76 -18.92 -17.23
CA ASP A 674 -12.42 -17.66 -16.95
C ASP A 674 -12.37 -17.32 -15.45
N ASP A 675 -12.56 -18.31 -14.58
CA ASP A 675 -12.38 -18.19 -13.12
C ASP A 675 -10.94 -17.80 -12.77
N ALA A 676 -9.94 -18.42 -13.41
CA ALA A 676 -8.53 -18.10 -13.19
C ALA A 676 -8.16 -16.70 -13.68
N VAL A 677 -8.74 -16.25 -14.80
CA VAL A 677 -8.58 -14.87 -15.30
C VAL A 677 -9.23 -13.87 -14.35
N ALA A 678 -10.45 -14.14 -13.87
CA ALA A 678 -11.13 -13.29 -12.90
C ALA A 678 -10.34 -13.18 -11.58
N ALA A 679 -9.83 -14.30 -11.07
CA ALA A 679 -8.97 -14.33 -9.90
C ALA A 679 -7.66 -13.56 -10.13
N ALA A 680 -7.06 -13.66 -11.32
CA ALA A 680 -5.84 -12.92 -11.65
C ALA A 680 -6.07 -11.39 -11.76
N GLN A 681 -7.24 -10.96 -12.25
CA GLN A 681 -7.62 -9.55 -12.27
C GLN A 681 -7.90 -9.00 -10.87
N ALA A 682 -8.39 -9.85 -9.95
CA ALA A 682 -8.65 -9.50 -8.57
C ALA A 682 -7.41 -9.56 -7.66
N ALA A 683 -6.25 -10.00 -8.16
CA ALA A 683 -5.03 -10.14 -7.37
C ALA A 683 -3.95 -9.15 -7.84
N PRO A 684 -2.90 -8.91 -7.04
CA PRO A 684 -1.78 -8.08 -7.45
C PRO A 684 -1.17 -8.54 -8.79
N PRO A 685 -0.64 -7.63 -9.63
CA PRO A 685 -0.03 -8.00 -10.91
C PRO A 685 1.08 -9.05 -10.73
N ASP A 686 1.03 -10.10 -11.55
CA ASP A 686 1.99 -11.20 -11.56
C ASP A 686 2.28 -11.58 -13.01
N ALA A 687 3.52 -11.37 -13.44
CA ALA A 687 3.97 -11.62 -14.81
C ALA A 687 3.97 -13.12 -15.14
N ASP A 688 4.33 -13.98 -14.20
CA ASP A 688 4.42 -15.43 -14.41
C ASP A 688 3.01 -16.02 -14.51
N ARG A 689 2.08 -15.55 -13.67
CA ARG A 689 0.65 -15.90 -13.79
C ARG A 689 0.07 -15.42 -15.11
N ALA A 690 0.38 -14.20 -15.54
CA ALA A 690 -0.07 -13.69 -16.83
C ALA A 690 0.45 -14.55 -18.01
N GLU A 691 1.70 -15.00 -17.95
CA GLU A 691 2.26 -15.92 -18.95
C GLU A 691 1.56 -17.29 -18.94
N ARG A 692 1.33 -17.87 -17.76
CA ARG A 692 0.58 -19.14 -17.62
C ARG A 692 -0.82 -19.03 -18.22
N LEU A 693 -1.54 -17.95 -17.94
CA LEU A 693 -2.88 -17.69 -18.51
C LEU A 693 -2.84 -17.50 -20.02
N ALA A 694 -1.87 -16.73 -20.54
CA ALA A 694 -1.69 -16.55 -21.98
C ALA A 694 -1.42 -17.90 -22.68
N ARG A 695 -0.62 -18.78 -22.08
CA ARG A 695 -0.37 -20.14 -22.57
C ARG A 695 -1.63 -21.01 -22.52
N ALA A 696 -2.38 -20.97 -21.42
CA ALA A 696 -3.61 -21.73 -21.25
C ALA A 696 -4.66 -21.39 -22.32
N ARG A 697 -4.85 -20.09 -22.62
CA ARG A 697 -5.73 -19.61 -23.69
C ARG A 697 -5.47 -20.27 -25.04
N TRP A 698 -4.19 -20.47 -25.40
CA TRP A 698 -3.84 -21.11 -26.67
C TRP A 698 -4.00 -22.64 -26.61
N LEU A 699 -3.74 -23.26 -25.45
CA LEU A 699 -4.00 -24.69 -25.27
C LEU A 699 -5.50 -25.02 -25.34
N ILE A 700 -6.40 -24.09 -24.99
CA ILE A 700 -7.84 -24.27 -25.18
C ILE A 700 -8.18 -24.43 -26.67
N GLU A 701 -7.55 -23.65 -27.56
CA GLU A 701 -7.74 -23.82 -29.01
C GLU A 701 -7.18 -25.16 -29.52
N GLU A 702 -6.04 -25.59 -28.99
CA GLU A 702 -5.49 -26.91 -29.30
C GLU A 702 -6.42 -28.04 -28.81
N LEU A 703 -7.06 -27.86 -27.64
CA LEU A 703 -8.06 -28.79 -27.13
C LEU A 703 -9.27 -28.83 -28.06
N ARG A 704 -9.75 -27.69 -28.57
CA ARG A 704 -10.84 -27.63 -29.56
C ARG A 704 -10.48 -28.44 -30.81
N VAL A 705 -9.26 -28.31 -31.34
CA VAL A 705 -8.79 -29.15 -32.47
C VAL A 705 -8.78 -30.63 -32.09
N SER A 706 -8.22 -30.99 -30.92
CA SER A 706 -8.14 -32.37 -30.46
C SER A 706 -9.49 -33.04 -30.22
N LEU A 707 -10.51 -32.29 -29.81
CA LEU A 707 -11.84 -32.83 -29.56
C LEU A 707 -12.64 -32.96 -30.86
N PHE A 708 -12.65 -31.91 -31.70
CA PHE A 708 -13.60 -31.81 -32.81
C PHE A 708 -13.01 -32.07 -34.20
N ALA A 709 -11.68 -31.99 -34.38
CA ALA A 709 -11.04 -32.12 -35.68
C ALA A 709 -9.65 -32.79 -35.60
N GLN A 710 -9.60 -33.99 -35.02
CA GLN A 710 -8.36 -34.74 -34.73
C GLN A 710 -7.44 -34.90 -35.95
N GLN A 711 -8.00 -35.04 -37.15
CA GLN A 711 -7.26 -35.17 -38.40
C GLN A 711 -6.40 -33.94 -38.76
N LEU A 712 -6.67 -32.77 -38.18
CA LEU A 712 -5.86 -31.57 -38.40
C LEU A 712 -4.60 -31.53 -37.52
N GLY A 713 -4.52 -32.37 -36.49
CA GLY A 713 -3.38 -32.51 -35.60
C GLY A 713 -3.11 -31.30 -34.70
N THR A 714 -2.53 -31.56 -33.53
CA THR A 714 -2.03 -30.52 -32.61
C THR A 714 -0.49 -30.50 -32.64
N PRO A 715 0.16 -29.33 -32.55
CA PRO A 715 1.62 -29.22 -32.57
C PRO A 715 2.24 -29.56 -31.21
N VAL A 716 1.41 -29.55 -30.16
CA VAL A 716 1.77 -29.89 -28.79
C VAL A 716 0.75 -30.87 -28.22
N PRO A 717 1.16 -31.78 -27.32
CA PRO A 717 0.22 -32.61 -26.58
C PRO A 717 -0.72 -31.75 -25.71
N VAL A 718 -2.03 -31.98 -25.78
CA VAL A 718 -3.04 -31.20 -25.04
C VAL A 718 -4.09 -32.12 -24.40
N SER A 719 -4.57 -31.75 -23.21
CA SER A 719 -5.69 -32.40 -22.54
C SER A 719 -6.31 -31.46 -21.50
N ALA A 720 -7.58 -31.68 -21.15
CA ALA A 720 -8.26 -30.92 -20.09
C ALA A 720 -7.47 -30.93 -18.76
N LYS A 721 -6.93 -32.10 -18.38
CA LYS A 721 -6.08 -32.25 -17.18
C LYS A 721 -4.84 -31.37 -17.21
N ARG A 722 -4.16 -31.26 -18.37
CA ARG A 722 -2.95 -30.44 -18.51
C ARG A 722 -3.27 -28.95 -18.43
N ILE A 723 -4.40 -28.52 -18.98
CA ILE A 723 -4.83 -27.11 -18.89
C ILE A 723 -5.19 -26.77 -17.44
N ARG A 724 -5.98 -27.60 -16.76
CA ARG A 724 -6.32 -27.38 -15.33
C ARG A 724 -5.09 -27.33 -14.43
N ALA A 725 -4.10 -28.20 -14.67
CA ALA A 725 -2.83 -28.17 -13.93
C ALA A 725 -1.96 -26.94 -14.22
N LEU A 726 -2.20 -26.21 -15.31
CA LEU A 726 -1.54 -24.95 -15.63
C LEU A 726 -2.26 -23.74 -14.99
N LEU A 727 -3.56 -23.89 -14.70
CA LEU A 727 -4.42 -22.87 -14.09
C LEU A 727 -4.38 -22.89 -12.56
N ALA A 728 -4.17 -24.07 -11.97
CA ALA A 728 -3.83 -24.24 -10.56
C ALA A 728 -2.41 -23.73 -10.28
#